data_AF-A0A9I9D3K4-F1
#
_entry.id   AF-A0A9I9D3K4-F1
#
_cell.length_a   1.000
_cell.length_b   1.000
_cell.length_c   1.000
_cell.angle_alpha   90.00
_cell.angle_beta   90.00
_cell.angle_gamma   90.00
#
_symmetry.space_group_name_H-M   'P 1'
#
loop_
_entity.id
_entity.type
_entity.pdbx_description
1 polymer ?
#
loop_
_entity_poly.entity_id
_entity_poly.type
_entity_poly.pdbx_seq_one_letter_code
_entity_poly.pdbx_strand_id
1 'polypeptide(L)'
;MEEENAIELLQRYRRDRQTLLDFVLSGSLIKKVVMPPGAVTLDDVDLDQVSVDYVLNCAKKGAMLELSEAIRDYHDLTGFPQMNNSGCGDEFFLVTDLDSSGSPPKRAPPPAPAFTPPPVYTPPAVIAPPPMATPSLIEPNVSRSESFESSQARELTVDDIDDFEDDEDVEVNSVRMSRRNPNDPADLALKLPSFSSGITDDDLRETAYEVLLACAGASGGLIVPSAEKKKDKKSKLMRKLGRSSKSGIVVEPHRAPGLVGLLETMRVQMEISESMDVRTRKGLLNALSGKVGKRMDTLLVPLELLSCISKTEFSDRKAFLRWQKRQLNILEEGLINHPVVGFGESGRKASELRILLSKIEESESLPPSTGELQRIECLRSLREISISLAQRPARGDLTGEVCHWADGYPLNVRLYEKLLASVFDMLDEGKLTEEVEEILELLKSTWRVLGITETIHYTCFTWVLFRQFVITSEQGMLQHAIEQLKKVPLKEQRGPQERLHLKSLHSELEEEGSSREFSFLNSFIVPIQGWADRMLGDYHLHFSEDPRKMGNIVTVAMLARRLLLEESETAESMSRTDKEQIEFYILSSLKSAFSRVLHSVEKSETNHEHSLALLAEETKKLLKRDSSLFIPILSQRDTQATIVSASLLHKLYGYKLKPFLDGIEHLTEDVVSVFPAANSLEEYILTLITSACEEMGAEIHIRKLSLYQIESISGTLVLRWVNSQLGRILGWVERAIQQERWNPISPQQRHGSSIVEVYRIVEETVDQFFALQVPMRLTELNCLLRGIDNAFQVYANHVIENLASKEDLIPPPPILTRYKKEAGIKAFVKKEKFDTKMSDERRSTEINVLTTPTLCVQLNTLYYAISQLNKLEDSIWDRWTSKKNR
;
A
#
# COMPACT_ATOMS: atom_id res chain seq x y z
N MET A 1 9.80 25.89 -2.75
CA MET A 1 9.37 26.61 -3.97
C MET A 1 10.64 27.13 -4.61
N GLU A 2 11.28 26.27 -5.39
CA GLU A 2 12.59 26.52 -6.01
C GLU A 2 12.34 26.84 -7.48
N GLU A 3 12.92 27.94 -7.97
CA GLU A 3 13.02 28.21 -9.40
C GLU A 3 13.92 27.14 -10.03
N GLU A 4 13.32 26.01 -10.42
CA GLU A 4 13.94 25.09 -11.37
C GLU A 4 14.38 25.91 -12.59
N ASN A 5 15.68 25.84 -12.85
CA ASN A 5 16.42 26.66 -13.79
C ASN A 5 15.73 26.58 -15.17
N ALA A 6 15.00 27.62 -15.58
CA ALA A 6 14.18 27.64 -16.80
C ALA A 6 14.95 27.21 -18.08
N ILE A 7 16.28 27.30 -18.04
CA ILE A 7 17.21 26.85 -19.08
C ILE A 7 17.23 25.32 -19.19
N GLU A 8 17.24 24.57 -18.09
CA GLU A 8 17.23 23.10 -18.09
C GLU A 8 15.90 22.55 -18.59
N LEU A 9 14.79 23.20 -18.21
CA LEU A 9 13.46 22.86 -18.69
C LEU A 9 13.33 23.10 -20.20
N LEU A 10 13.83 24.23 -20.71
CA LEU A 10 13.90 24.51 -22.15
C LEU A 10 14.77 23.50 -22.90
N GLN A 11 15.90 23.08 -22.33
CA GLN A 11 16.77 22.05 -22.93
C GLN A 11 16.10 20.66 -22.93
N ARG A 12 15.30 20.34 -21.92
CA ARG A 12 14.50 19.12 -21.86
C ARG A 12 13.39 19.14 -22.92
N TYR A 13 12.63 20.23 -23.03
CA TYR A 13 11.63 20.39 -24.08
C TYR A 13 12.22 20.31 -25.49
N ARG A 14 13.41 20.87 -25.72
CA ARG A 14 14.12 20.72 -27.01
C ARG A 14 14.46 19.27 -27.31
N ARG A 15 15.03 18.53 -26.35
CA ARG A 15 15.37 17.10 -26.51
C ARG A 15 14.15 16.22 -26.76
N ASP A 16 13.07 16.44 -26.00
CA ASP A 16 11.84 15.67 -26.15
C ASP A 16 11.18 15.94 -27.51
N ARG A 17 11.19 17.19 -27.96
CA ARG A 17 10.72 17.60 -29.30
C ARG A 17 11.54 16.97 -30.42
N GLN A 18 12.87 16.96 -30.33
CA GLN A 18 13.74 16.30 -31.30
C GLN A 18 13.45 14.80 -31.37
N THR A 19 13.30 14.15 -30.21
CA THR A 19 12.99 12.72 -30.12
C THR A 19 11.63 12.40 -30.75
N LEU A 20 10.62 13.25 -30.53
CA LEU A 20 9.31 13.09 -31.14
C LEU A 20 9.35 13.26 -32.67
N LEU A 21 10.05 14.28 -33.17
CA LEU A 21 10.20 14.49 -34.62
C LEU A 21 10.95 13.33 -35.26
N ASP A 22 12.04 12.86 -34.66
CA ASP A 22 12.80 11.71 -35.14
C ASP A 22 11.94 10.43 -35.15
N PHE A 23 11.13 10.21 -34.12
CA PHE A 23 10.18 9.09 -34.06
C PHE A 23 9.10 9.17 -35.18
N VAL A 24 8.53 10.35 -35.43
CA VAL A 24 7.50 10.51 -36.47
C VAL A 24 8.10 10.39 -37.87
N LEU A 25 9.33 10.88 -38.07
CA LEU A 25 10.04 10.82 -39.35
C LEU A 25 10.61 9.43 -39.66
N SER A 26 10.95 8.64 -38.63
CA SER A 26 11.38 7.25 -38.76
C SER A 26 10.22 6.24 -38.86
N GLY A 27 9.00 6.64 -38.49
CA GLY A 27 7.79 5.83 -38.57
C GLY A 27 7.20 5.72 -39.99
N SER A 28 6.37 4.70 -40.23
CA SER A 28 5.69 4.49 -41.52
C SER A 28 4.45 5.39 -41.72
N LEU A 29 4.27 6.42 -40.90
CA LEU A 29 3.11 7.32 -40.93
C LEU A 29 3.18 8.31 -42.09
N ILE A 30 4.38 8.57 -42.61
CA ILE A 30 4.64 9.48 -43.71
C ILE A 30 5.05 8.67 -44.94
N LYS A 31 4.40 8.94 -46.07
CA LYS A 31 4.56 8.14 -47.29
C LYS A 31 5.95 8.28 -47.93
N LYS A 32 6.53 9.48 -47.83
CA LYS A 32 7.87 9.82 -48.33
C LYS A 32 8.32 11.14 -47.69
N VAL A 33 9.55 11.18 -47.20
CA VAL A 33 10.21 12.41 -46.71
C VAL A 33 11.15 12.93 -47.80
N VAL A 34 11.05 14.22 -48.13
CA VAL A 34 11.97 14.91 -49.04
C VAL A 34 12.90 15.80 -48.22
N MET A 35 14.19 15.57 -48.40
CA MET A 35 15.25 16.32 -47.75
C MET A 35 15.41 17.71 -48.36
N PRO A 36 15.78 18.73 -47.57
CA PRO A 36 16.14 20.04 -48.11
C PRO A 36 17.36 19.94 -49.05
N PRO A 37 17.51 20.88 -50.00
CA PRO A 37 18.69 20.92 -50.88
C PRO A 37 19.99 20.99 -50.06
N GLY A 38 20.85 19.97 -50.20
CA GLY A 38 22.13 19.88 -49.48
C GLY A 38 22.16 18.89 -48.31
N ALA A 39 21.01 18.38 -47.86
CA ALA A 39 20.94 17.33 -46.84
C ALA A 39 20.87 15.93 -47.49
N VAL A 40 21.70 14.99 -47.03
CA VAL A 40 21.75 13.60 -47.53
C VAL A 40 21.02 12.66 -46.57
N THR A 41 21.04 12.98 -45.28
CA THR A 41 20.43 12.23 -44.18
C THR A 41 19.69 13.15 -43.22
N LEU A 42 18.81 12.58 -42.37
CA LEU A 42 18.06 13.36 -41.37
C LEU A 42 18.99 14.10 -40.39
N ASP A 43 20.17 13.54 -40.13
CA ASP A 43 21.22 14.12 -39.29
C ASP A 43 21.79 15.44 -39.85
N ASP A 44 21.60 15.70 -41.16
CA ASP A 44 22.02 16.94 -41.81
C ASP A 44 20.96 18.07 -41.66
N VAL A 45 19.84 17.81 -40.98
CA VAL A 45 18.73 18.75 -40.81
C VAL A 45 18.61 19.17 -39.34
N ASP A 46 18.64 20.47 -39.08
CA ASP A 46 18.36 21.02 -37.76
C ASP A 46 16.87 20.88 -37.42
N LEU A 47 16.53 19.83 -36.67
CA LEU A 47 15.16 19.54 -36.25
C LEU A 47 14.57 20.64 -35.35
N ASP A 48 15.39 21.49 -34.72
CA ASP A 48 14.90 22.62 -33.93
C ASP A 48 14.15 23.65 -34.80
N GLN A 49 14.45 23.69 -36.10
CA GLN A 49 13.85 24.61 -37.06
C GLN A 49 12.74 23.99 -37.92
N VAL A 50 12.24 22.81 -37.56
CA VAL A 50 11.19 22.10 -38.33
C VAL A 50 9.81 22.27 -37.66
N SER A 51 8.78 22.68 -38.40
CA SER A 51 7.42 22.83 -37.85
C SER A 51 6.82 21.48 -37.48
N VAL A 52 6.53 21.28 -36.18
CA VAL A 52 5.91 20.04 -35.67
C VAL A 52 4.49 19.91 -36.20
N ASP A 53 3.74 21.02 -36.25
CA ASP A 53 2.35 21.04 -36.73
C ASP A 53 2.26 20.64 -38.20
N TYR A 54 3.19 21.12 -39.03
CA TYR A 54 3.26 20.73 -40.44
C TYR A 54 3.54 19.23 -40.60
N VAL A 55 4.49 18.70 -39.82
CA VAL A 55 4.85 17.27 -39.84
C VAL A 55 3.66 16.41 -39.39
N LEU A 56 2.96 16.78 -38.32
CA LEU A 56 1.79 16.06 -37.81
C LEU A 56 0.62 16.13 -38.78
N ASN A 57 0.39 17.26 -39.45
CA ASN A 57 -0.64 17.39 -40.47
C ASN A 57 -0.34 16.52 -41.70
N CYS A 58 0.93 16.41 -42.10
CA CYS A 58 1.34 15.49 -43.17
C CYS A 58 1.16 14.03 -42.76
N ALA A 59 1.49 13.67 -41.52
CA ALA A 59 1.27 12.34 -40.96
C ALA A 59 -0.23 11.99 -40.89
N LYS A 60 -1.09 12.90 -40.42
CA LYS A 60 -2.56 12.71 -40.39
C LYS A 60 -3.16 12.49 -41.78
N LYS A 61 -2.63 13.18 -42.80
CA LYS A 61 -3.10 13.08 -44.19
C LYS A 61 -2.43 11.93 -44.98
N GLY A 62 -1.46 11.22 -44.40
CA GLY A 62 -0.65 10.22 -45.10
C GLY A 62 0.07 10.78 -46.34
N ALA A 63 0.42 12.07 -46.30
CA ALA A 63 0.96 12.82 -47.43
C ALA A 63 2.49 12.69 -47.50
N MET A 64 3.05 13.19 -48.61
CA MET A 64 4.50 13.38 -48.75
C MET A 64 4.91 14.59 -47.91
N LEU A 65 5.97 14.43 -47.11
CA LEU A 65 6.52 15.50 -46.27
C LEU A 65 7.72 16.12 -46.95
N GLU A 66 7.66 17.42 -47.25
CA GLU A 66 8.83 18.19 -47.68
C GLU A 66 9.41 18.97 -46.49
N LEU A 67 10.60 18.58 -46.04
CA LEU A 67 11.24 19.22 -44.87
C LEU A 67 11.59 20.68 -45.12
N SER A 68 11.86 21.08 -46.38
CA SER A 68 12.04 22.47 -46.76
C SER A 68 10.79 23.32 -46.54
N GLU A 69 9.60 22.76 -46.74
CA GLU A 69 8.35 23.46 -46.45
C GLU A 69 8.07 23.50 -44.94
N ALA A 70 8.39 22.43 -44.22
CA ALA A 70 8.24 22.39 -42.76
C ALA A 70 9.16 23.40 -42.04
N ILE A 71 10.38 23.62 -42.56
CA ILE A 71 11.29 24.65 -42.04
C ILE A 71 10.78 26.05 -42.36
N ARG A 72 10.26 26.25 -43.57
CA ARG A 72 9.65 27.53 -43.97
C ARG A 72 8.44 27.85 -43.08
N ASP A 73 7.56 26.88 -42.86
CA ASP A 73 6.37 27.00 -42.01
C ASP A 73 6.73 27.33 -40.55
N TYR A 74 7.82 26.76 -40.03
CA TYR A 74 8.34 27.10 -38.69
C TYR A 74 8.68 28.58 -38.60
N HIS A 75 9.46 29.11 -39.55
CA HIS A 75 9.86 30.52 -39.55
C HIS A 75 8.67 31.45 -39.86
N ASP A 76 7.73 31.04 -40.72
CA ASP A 76 6.53 31.81 -41.05
C ASP A 76 5.57 31.93 -39.84
N LEU A 77 5.50 30.91 -38.97
CA LEU A 77 4.65 30.89 -37.76
C LEU A 77 5.29 31.57 -36.54
N THR A 78 6.62 31.72 -36.49
CA THR A 78 7.29 32.42 -35.37
C THR A 78 6.96 33.93 -35.28
N GLY A 79 6.34 34.51 -36.30
CA GLY A 79 6.00 35.94 -36.38
C GLY A 79 4.59 36.34 -35.93
N PHE A 80 3.67 35.41 -35.65
CA PHE A 80 2.26 35.73 -35.35
C PHE A 80 1.67 34.81 -34.26
N PRO A 81 0.84 35.33 -33.33
CA PRO A 81 0.08 34.48 -32.42
C PRO A 81 -0.92 33.61 -33.20
N GLN A 82 -0.87 32.29 -32.99
CA GLN A 82 -1.80 31.34 -33.61
C GLN A 82 -3.25 31.65 -33.17
N MET A 83 -4.09 32.14 -34.09
CA MET A 83 -5.54 32.07 -33.97
C MET A 83 -6.05 31.02 -34.96
N ASN A 84 -6.42 29.84 -34.47
CA ASN A 84 -7.09 28.83 -35.29
C ASN A 84 -8.54 29.29 -35.56
N ASN A 85 -8.81 29.70 -36.80
CA ASN A 85 -10.16 29.95 -37.32
C ASN A 85 -10.80 28.66 -37.85
N SER A 86 -10.92 27.64 -37.02
CA SER A 86 -11.68 26.42 -37.32
C SER A 86 -12.64 26.11 -36.19
N GLY A 87 -13.94 26.20 -36.47
CA GLY A 87 -15.01 26.11 -35.49
C GLY A 87 -15.12 24.74 -34.81
N CYS A 88 -15.09 24.79 -33.47
CA CYS A 88 -15.66 23.91 -32.45
C CYS A 88 -15.81 22.40 -32.73
N GLY A 89 -15.05 21.61 -31.97
CA GLY A 89 -15.33 20.21 -31.63
C GLY A 89 -14.07 19.48 -31.16
N ASP A 90 -13.84 19.47 -29.84
CA ASP A 90 -12.77 18.76 -29.11
C ASP A 90 -11.32 19.25 -29.31
N GLU A 91 -11.02 20.47 -28.84
CA GLU A 91 -9.64 20.87 -28.52
C GLU A 91 -9.43 20.77 -27.01
N PHE A 92 -8.69 19.75 -26.58
CA PHE A 92 -8.16 19.67 -25.22
C PHE A 92 -6.92 20.55 -25.15
N PHE A 93 -6.98 21.64 -24.39
CA PHE A 93 -5.78 22.30 -23.92
C PHE A 93 -5.13 21.34 -22.91
N LEU A 94 -3.94 20.86 -23.21
CA LEU A 94 -3.10 20.23 -22.20
C LEU A 94 -2.75 21.33 -21.20
N VAL A 95 -3.50 21.40 -20.10
CA VAL A 95 -2.97 21.96 -18.87
C VAL A 95 -1.89 20.98 -18.44
N THR A 96 -0.67 21.18 -18.92
CA THR A 96 0.50 20.54 -18.34
C THR A 96 0.68 21.15 -16.97
N ASP A 97 0.08 20.52 -15.98
CA ASP A 97 0.50 20.70 -14.60
C ASP A 97 1.96 20.22 -14.53
N LEU A 98 2.84 21.10 -14.04
CA LEU A 98 4.31 20.93 -14.04
C LEU A 98 4.75 19.57 -13.46
N ASP A 99 3.90 18.97 -12.64
CA ASP A 99 4.17 17.81 -11.80
C ASP A 99 3.79 16.44 -12.42
N SER A 100 3.28 16.38 -13.66
CA SER A 100 2.57 15.18 -14.14
C SER A 100 2.99 14.53 -15.48
N SER A 101 4.12 14.91 -16.10
CA SER A 101 4.60 14.22 -17.30
C SER A 101 5.35 12.91 -16.98
N GLY A 102 4.70 11.77 -17.16
CA GLY A 102 5.33 10.43 -17.04
C GLY A 102 6.15 10.01 -18.27
N SER A 103 6.84 8.86 -18.18
CA SER A 103 7.64 8.29 -19.27
C SER A 103 6.79 7.82 -20.47
N PRO A 104 7.32 7.83 -21.71
CA PRO A 104 6.55 7.44 -22.90
C PRO A 104 6.13 5.95 -22.86
N PRO A 105 4.98 5.60 -23.48
CA PRO A 105 4.43 4.25 -23.44
C PRO A 105 5.33 3.23 -24.15
N LYS A 106 5.72 2.17 -23.44
CA LYS A 106 6.60 1.08 -23.94
C LYS A 106 5.87 0.00 -24.76
N ARG A 107 4.63 0.25 -25.21
CA ARG A 107 3.80 -0.76 -25.90
C ARG A 107 3.48 -0.34 -27.33
N ALA A 108 3.58 -1.26 -28.27
CA ALA A 108 3.18 -1.03 -29.66
C ALA A 108 1.65 -0.77 -29.76
N PRO A 109 1.20 0.18 -30.61
CA PRO A 109 -0.20 0.53 -30.73
C PRO A 109 -1.04 -0.58 -31.40
N PRO A 110 -2.32 -0.74 -31.03
CA PRO A 110 -3.23 -1.65 -31.71
C PRO A 110 -3.58 -1.15 -33.13
N PRO A 111 -3.89 -2.06 -34.09
CA PRO A 111 -4.29 -1.66 -35.44
C PRO A 111 -5.65 -0.93 -35.44
N ALA A 112 -5.72 0.16 -36.20
CA ALA A 112 -6.88 1.06 -36.22
C ALA A 112 -8.11 0.46 -36.95
N PRO A 113 -9.33 0.59 -36.40
CA PRO A 113 -10.58 0.31 -37.11
C PRO A 113 -10.94 1.40 -38.13
N ALA A 114 -11.58 1.02 -39.23
CA ALA A 114 -12.04 1.93 -40.27
C ALA A 114 -13.17 2.85 -39.79
N PHE A 115 -13.11 4.13 -40.18
CA PHE A 115 -14.01 5.20 -39.76
C PHE A 115 -15.21 5.37 -40.73
N THR A 116 -16.43 5.52 -40.19
CA THR A 116 -17.64 5.99 -40.89
C THR A 116 -18.20 7.22 -40.18
N PRO A 117 -18.60 8.30 -40.88
CA PRO A 117 -19.00 9.56 -40.23
C PRO A 117 -20.51 9.61 -39.87
N PRO A 118 -20.89 10.21 -38.73
CA PRO A 118 -22.27 10.60 -38.42
C PRO A 118 -22.55 12.11 -38.66
N PRO A 119 -23.84 12.54 -38.68
CA PRO A 119 -24.25 13.84 -39.19
C PRO A 119 -24.37 14.97 -38.14
N VAL A 120 -24.40 16.19 -38.68
CA VAL A 120 -24.35 17.53 -38.09
C VAL A 120 -25.58 17.88 -37.22
N TYR A 121 -25.36 18.56 -36.09
CA TYR A 121 -26.39 19.32 -35.35
C TYR A 121 -25.86 20.68 -34.86
N THR A 122 -26.68 21.72 -35.02
CA THR A 122 -26.44 23.14 -34.72
C THR A 122 -26.90 23.54 -33.30
N PRO A 123 -26.22 24.46 -32.57
CA PRO A 123 -26.66 24.97 -31.26
C PRO A 123 -27.28 26.39 -31.31
N PRO A 124 -28.03 26.81 -30.27
CA PRO A 124 -28.19 28.24 -29.99
C PRO A 124 -27.98 28.68 -28.53
N ALA A 125 -27.36 29.87 -28.45
CA ALA A 125 -27.62 31.02 -27.57
C ALA A 125 -27.20 31.07 -26.07
N VAL A 126 -26.47 32.16 -25.81
CA VAL A 126 -25.81 32.69 -24.60
C VAL A 126 -26.77 33.50 -23.73
N ILE A 127 -26.68 33.41 -22.40
CA ILE A 127 -27.11 34.47 -21.45
C ILE A 127 -26.10 34.58 -20.29
N ALA A 128 -25.70 35.82 -19.99
CA ALA A 128 -24.70 36.24 -18.99
C ALA A 128 -25.33 36.56 -17.60
N PRO A 129 -24.51 36.69 -16.52
CA PRO A 129 -24.96 36.83 -15.12
C PRO A 129 -24.87 38.27 -14.57
N PRO A 130 -25.41 38.54 -13.36
CA PRO A 130 -24.86 39.60 -12.48
C PRO A 130 -24.91 39.22 -10.95
N PRO A 131 -24.52 40.06 -9.95
CA PRO A 131 -23.25 39.87 -9.22
C PRO A 131 -23.30 40.04 -7.65
N MET A 132 -22.15 39.77 -7.00
CA MET A 132 -21.57 40.34 -5.75
C MET A 132 -22.34 40.34 -4.39
N ALA A 133 -21.68 39.85 -3.33
CA ALA A 133 -21.36 40.61 -2.09
C ALA A 133 -20.50 39.80 -1.08
N THR A 134 -19.42 40.41 -0.58
CA THR A 134 -18.69 40.10 0.67
C THR A 134 -19.22 41.00 1.80
N PRO A 135 -19.10 40.67 3.11
CA PRO A 135 -17.89 41.09 3.87
C PRO A 135 -17.48 40.23 5.11
N SER A 136 -16.15 40.10 5.29
CA SER A 136 -15.30 40.19 6.52
C SER A 136 -15.84 40.01 7.95
N LEU A 137 -15.08 39.32 8.84
CA LEU A 137 -14.25 39.89 9.95
C LEU A 137 -13.92 38.89 11.11
N ILE A 138 -12.63 38.86 11.50
CA ILE A 138 -12.06 38.90 12.88
C ILE A 138 -11.98 37.61 13.76
N GLU A 139 -10.75 37.25 14.15
CA GLU A 139 -10.33 36.38 15.28
C GLU A 139 -10.44 37.09 16.65
N PRO A 140 -10.31 36.39 17.82
CA PRO A 140 -8.97 36.26 18.44
C PRO A 140 -8.69 35.00 19.30
N ASN A 141 -7.40 34.64 19.35
CA ASN A 141 -6.57 34.00 20.40
C ASN A 141 -7.17 33.59 21.76
N VAL A 142 -6.65 32.48 22.35
CA VAL A 142 -6.02 32.40 23.71
C VAL A 142 -5.37 31.00 23.98
N SER A 143 -4.06 31.02 24.21
CA SER A 143 -3.21 30.39 25.26
C SER A 143 -3.31 28.91 25.72
N ARG A 144 -2.26 28.14 25.39
CA ARG A 144 -1.25 27.42 26.24
C ARG A 144 -1.67 26.81 27.60
N SER A 145 -1.39 25.51 27.80
CA SER A 145 -1.00 24.91 29.10
C SER A 145 -0.25 23.57 28.91
N GLU A 146 0.85 23.41 29.65
CA GLU A 146 1.74 22.24 29.75
C GLU A 146 1.23 21.24 30.81
N SER A 147 1.45 19.92 30.63
CA SER A 147 1.69 19.00 31.78
C SER A 147 2.44 17.72 31.37
N PHE A 148 3.25 17.21 32.31
CA PHE A 148 4.21 16.09 32.20
C PHE A 148 3.66 14.78 32.82
N GLU A 149 4.01 13.64 32.19
CA GLU A 149 4.24 12.23 32.66
C GLU A 149 3.16 11.42 33.43
N SER A 150 2.77 10.22 32.95
CA SER A 150 3.51 8.94 33.12
C SER A 150 2.78 7.69 32.53
N SER A 151 3.56 6.76 31.98
CA SER A 151 3.37 5.30 31.76
C SER A 151 1.96 4.67 31.89
N GLN A 152 1.15 4.74 30.83
CA GLN A 152 0.04 3.80 30.59
C GLN A 152 0.09 3.28 29.15
N ALA A 153 -0.32 2.03 28.96
CA ALA A 153 -0.45 1.40 27.65
C ALA A 153 -1.23 2.33 26.73
N ARG A 154 -0.58 2.78 25.65
CA ARG A 154 -1.03 3.85 24.76
C ARG A 154 -2.48 3.60 24.35
N GLU A 155 -3.37 4.45 24.83
CA GLU A 155 -4.80 4.42 24.50
C GLU A 155 -4.98 4.94 23.08
N LEU A 156 -5.81 4.27 22.27
CA LEU A 156 -6.39 4.88 21.08
C LEU A 156 -7.55 5.77 21.55
N THR A 157 -7.25 7.01 21.95
CA THR A 157 -8.24 8.01 22.37
C THR A 157 -8.97 8.58 21.15
N VAL A 158 -10.08 9.30 21.40
CA VAL A 158 -10.82 10.03 20.34
C VAL A 158 -9.92 11.09 19.69
N ASP A 159 -8.94 11.63 20.42
CA ASP A 159 -7.97 12.60 19.90
C ASP A 159 -7.04 12.01 18.81
N ASP A 160 -6.74 10.69 18.82
CA ASP A 160 -6.00 10.03 17.72
C ASP A 160 -6.85 9.87 16.44
N ILE A 161 -8.15 10.21 16.52
CA ILE A 161 -9.10 10.23 15.40
C ILE A 161 -9.30 11.66 14.87
N ASP A 162 -9.04 12.70 15.65
CA ASP A 162 -9.15 14.09 15.17
C ASP A 162 -7.96 14.50 14.27
N ASP A 163 -6.83 13.77 14.32
CA ASP A 163 -5.77 13.80 13.28
C ASP A 163 -6.26 13.29 11.90
N PHE A 164 -7.52 12.85 11.74
CA PHE A 164 -8.08 12.37 10.47
C PHE A 164 -8.61 13.47 9.54
N GLU A 165 -8.72 14.73 9.99
CA GLU A 165 -9.22 15.82 9.12
C GLU A 165 -8.10 16.57 8.37
N ASP A 166 -6.83 16.45 8.80
CA ASP A 166 -5.71 17.21 8.21
C ASP A 166 -4.83 16.41 7.22
N ASP A 167 -5.15 15.14 6.95
CA ASP A 167 -4.33 14.23 6.13
C ASP A 167 -4.76 14.13 4.65
N GLU A 168 -5.30 15.19 4.04
CA GLU A 168 -5.43 15.25 2.57
C GLU A 168 -4.07 15.06 1.86
N ASP A 169 -2.96 15.38 2.54
CA ASP A 169 -1.60 15.15 2.06
C ASP A 169 -1.22 13.65 1.99
N VAL A 170 -1.87 12.77 2.76
CA VAL A 170 -1.62 11.31 2.74
C VAL A 170 -2.32 10.64 1.55
N GLU A 171 -3.48 11.16 1.13
CA GLU A 171 -4.17 10.68 -0.07
C GLU A 171 -3.37 10.97 -1.34
N VAL A 172 -2.81 12.17 -1.47
CA VAL A 172 -1.96 12.56 -2.61
C VAL A 172 -0.66 11.74 -2.64
N ASN A 173 -0.08 11.44 -1.47
CA ASN A 173 1.10 10.58 -1.36
C ASN A 173 0.79 9.11 -1.66
N SER A 174 -0.34 8.55 -1.22
CA SER A 174 -0.73 7.16 -1.51
C SER A 174 -0.98 6.94 -3.02
N VAL A 175 -1.55 7.93 -3.72
CA VAL A 175 -1.79 7.89 -5.17
C VAL A 175 -0.49 8.13 -5.96
N ARG A 176 0.41 9.02 -5.52
CA ARG A 176 1.77 9.17 -6.10
C ARG A 176 2.63 7.92 -5.87
N MET A 177 2.52 7.28 -4.70
CA MET A 177 3.25 6.06 -4.35
C MET A 177 2.74 4.83 -5.10
N SER A 178 1.43 4.73 -5.37
CA SER A 178 0.84 3.65 -6.18
C SER A 178 1.36 3.61 -7.63
N ARG A 179 1.99 4.69 -8.11
CA ARG A 179 2.60 4.74 -9.47
C ARG A 179 4.06 4.30 -9.51
N ARG A 180 4.75 4.17 -8.36
CA ARG A 180 6.12 3.62 -8.31
C ARG A 180 6.05 2.10 -8.27
N ASN A 181 6.90 1.45 -9.05
CA ASN A 181 7.03 -0.01 -9.01
C ASN A 181 7.55 -0.38 -7.60
N PRO A 182 6.88 -1.25 -6.82
CA PRO A 182 7.32 -1.60 -5.45
C PRO A 182 8.74 -2.22 -5.40
N ASN A 183 9.21 -2.70 -6.55
CA ASN A 183 10.53 -3.27 -6.77
C ASN A 183 11.55 -2.27 -7.35
N ASP A 184 11.35 -0.96 -7.20
CA ASP A 184 12.34 0.02 -7.67
C ASP A 184 13.61 -0.04 -6.79
N PRO A 185 14.77 -0.47 -7.32
CA PRO A 185 16.01 -0.51 -6.55
C PRO A 185 16.52 0.88 -6.16
N ALA A 186 15.99 1.97 -6.76
CA ALA A 186 16.31 3.33 -6.36
C ALA A 186 15.88 3.64 -4.91
N ASP A 187 14.83 2.96 -4.43
CA ASP A 187 14.36 3.12 -3.04
C ASP A 187 15.33 2.50 -2.01
N LEU A 188 16.29 1.70 -2.45
CA LEU A 188 17.33 1.05 -1.63
C LEU A 188 18.71 1.68 -1.78
N ALA A 189 18.79 2.91 -2.33
CA ALA A 189 20.05 3.63 -2.47
C ALA A 189 20.76 3.77 -1.11
N LEU A 190 22.05 3.42 -1.10
CA LEU A 190 22.90 3.61 0.08
C LEU A 190 22.98 5.10 0.43
N LYS A 191 22.95 5.42 1.72
CA LYS A 191 23.13 6.79 2.21
C LYS A 191 24.62 7.14 2.30
N LEU A 192 25.29 7.08 1.15
CA LEU A 192 26.71 7.38 0.97
C LEU A 192 26.89 8.55 0.00
N PRO A 193 27.88 9.43 0.22
CA PRO A 193 28.13 10.56 -0.68
C PRO A 193 28.62 10.10 -2.04
N SER A 194 28.37 10.92 -3.06
CA SER A 194 29.00 10.78 -4.37
C SER A 194 30.48 11.15 -4.30
N PHE A 195 31.32 10.43 -5.04
CA PHE A 195 32.76 10.74 -5.13
C PHE A 195 33.03 12.01 -5.93
N SER A 196 33.85 12.91 -5.37
CA SER A 196 34.15 14.23 -5.95
C SER A 196 34.88 14.18 -7.30
N SER A 197 35.64 13.12 -7.55
CA SER A 197 36.36 12.88 -8.81
C SER A 197 35.48 12.29 -9.92
N GLY A 198 34.21 11.98 -9.63
CA GLY A 198 33.25 11.44 -10.60
C GLY A 198 33.46 9.96 -10.96
N ILE A 199 33.94 9.15 -10.01
CA ILE A 199 34.11 7.70 -10.19
C ILE A 199 32.78 7.02 -10.51
N THR A 200 32.77 6.21 -11.56
CA THR A 200 31.59 5.44 -11.98
C THR A 200 31.52 4.06 -11.30
N ASP A 201 30.36 3.40 -11.39
CA ASP A 201 30.19 2.04 -10.89
C ASP A 201 31.07 1.01 -11.64
N ASP A 202 31.35 1.24 -12.92
CA ASP A 202 32.32 0.47 -13.72
C ASP A 202 33.74 0.65 -13.19
N ASP A 203 34.11 1.89 -12.87
CA ASP A 203 35.44 2.20 -12.33
C ASP A 203 35.69 1.50 -10.99
N LEU A 204 34.67 1.48 -10.11
CA LEU A 204 34.73 0.74 -8.83
C LEU A 204 34.84 -0.76 -9.06
N ARG A 205 34.05 -1.33 -9.99
CA ARG A 205 34.06 -2.77 -10.30
C ARG A 205 35.41 -3.22 -10.83
N GLU A 206 35.94 -2.47 -11.79
CA GLU A 206 37.25 -2.73 -12.39
C GLU A 206 38.37 -2.60 -11.35
N THR A 207 38.33 -1.58 -10.49
CA THR A 207 39.33 -1.39 -9.42
C THR A 207 39.23 -2.45 -8.34
N ALA A 208 38.01 -2.85 -7.95
CA ALA A 208 37.78 -3.93 -6.99
C ALA A 208 38.41 -5.25 -7.47
N TYR A 209 38.28 -5.56 -8.76
CA TYR A 209 38.94 -6.72 -9.36
C TYR A 209 40.48 -6.60 -9.34
N GLU A 210 41.03 -5.40 -9.53
CA GLU A 210 42.48 -5.15 -9.41
C GLU A 210 42.99 -5.39 -7.98
N VAL A 211 42.22 -5.00 -6.96
CA VAL A 211 42.50 -5.30 -5.54
C VAL A 211 42.45 -6.81 -5.28
N LEU A 212 41.42 -7.48 -5.79
CA LEU A 212 41.29 -8.94 -5.67
C LEU A 212 42.49 -9.67 -6.27
N LEU A 213 42.92 -9.29 -7.48
CA LEU A 213 44.10 -9.88 -8.12
C LEU A 213 45.37 -9.60 -7.31
N ALA A 214 45.53 -8.40 -6.74
CA ALA A 214 46.63 -8.08 -5.83
C ALA A 214 46.68 -9.05 -4.63
N CYS A 215 45.54 -9.27 -3.98
CA CYS A 215 45.45 -10.17 -2.83
C CYS A 215 45.64 -11.65 -3.19
N ALA A 216 45.05 -12.10 -4.30
CA ALA A 216 45.22 -13.46 -4.79
C ALA A 216 46.67 -13.76 -5.20
N GLY A 217 47.37 -12.78 -5.78
CA GLY A 217 48.79 -12.91 -6.11
C GLY A 217 49.72 -12.91 -4.90
N ALA A 218 49.37 -12.21 -3.82
CA ALA A 218 50.09 -12.31 -2.55
C ALA A 218 50.03 -13.74 -1.96
N SER A 219 48.99 -14.49 -2.30
CA SER A 219 48.83 -15.91 -1.94
C SER A 219 49.46 -16.87 -2.97
N GLY A 220 50.16 -16.37 -3.98
CA GLY A 220 50.83 -17.15 -5.02
C GLY A 220 49.93 -17.62 -6.17
N GLY A 221 48.68 -17.13 -6.25
CA GLY A 221 47.68 -17.57 -7.23
C GLY A 221 47.69 -16.88 -8.59
N LEU A 222 48.54 -15.87 -8.78
CA LEU A 222 48.50 -15.03 -9.98
C LEU A 222 49.25 -15.68 -11.16
N ILE A 223 48.52 -16.36 -12.04
CA ILE A 223 49.05 -16.92 -13.29
C ILE A 223 48.51 -16.10 -14.46
N VAL A 224 49.38 -15.66 -15.37
CA VAL A 224 48.94 -14.99 -16.61
C VAL A 224 48.45 -16.06 -17.58
N PRO A 225 47.19 -16.01 -18.05
CA PRO A 225 46.69 -16.94 -19.07
C PRO A 225 47.59 -16.88 -20.31
N SER A 226 48.12 -18.01 -20.76
CA SER A 226 48.87 -18.05 -22.00
C SER A 226 47.90 -17.86 -23.16
N ALA A 227 48.20 -16.94 -24.08
CA ALA A 227 47.51 -16.86 -25.36
C ALA A 227 47.78 -18.16 -26.15
N GLU A 228 46.96 -19.19 -25.93
CA GLU A 228 46.88 -20.28 -26.89
C GLU A 228 46.43 -19.66 -28.21
N LYS A 229 47.31 -19.74 -29.21
CA LYS A 229 47.06 -19.27 -30.56
C LYS A 229 45.66 -19.69 -30.97
N LYS A 230 44.80 -18.71 -31.24
CA LYS A 230 43.54 -18.85 -31.97
C LYS A 230 43.71 -19.92 -33.04
N LYS A 231 43.21 -21.12 -32.77
CA LYS A 231 42.96 -22.11 -33.81
C LYS A 231 41.69 -21.63 -34.46
N ASP A 232 41.83 -21.00 -35.63
CA ASP A 232 40.74 -20.50 -36.47
C ASP A 232 39.62 -21.54 -36.57
N LYS A 233 38.57 -21.36 -35.78
CA LYS A 233 37.25 -21.91 -36.04
C LYS A 233 36.27 -20.77 -36.09
N LYS A 234 36.20 -20.20 -37.29
CA LYS A 234 35.13 -19.38 -37.85
C LYS A 234 33.76 -19.81 -37.28
N SER A 235 33.26 -19.11 -36.27
CA SER A 235 31.92 -19.33 -35.71
C SER A 235 30.88 -18.70 -36.62
N LYS A 236 30.23 -19.53 -37.43
CA LYS A 236 28.92 -19.21 -38.01
C LYS A 236 27.89 -19.27 -36.88
N LEU A 237 27.58 -18.12 -36.28
CA LEU A 237 26.47 -18.02 -35.33
C LEU A 237 25.24 -17.46 -36.05
N MET A 238 24.53 -18.35 -36.75
CA MET A 238 23.15 -18.15 -37.20
C MET A 238 22.44 -19.51 -37.24
N ARG A 239 21.71 -19.85 -36.17
CA ARG A 239 20.50 -20.71 -36.13
C ARG A 239 20.01 -20.78 -34.68
N LYS A 240 19.04 -19.92 -34.32
CA LYS A 240 17.59 -20.18 -34.28
C LYS A 240 17.15 -21.03 -33.07
N LEU A 241 16.47 -20.34 -32.15
CA LEU A 241 15.21 -20.70 -31.48
C LEU A 241 14.76 -22.17 -31.61
N GLY A 242 14.64 -22.86 -30.48
CA GLY A 242 13.91 -24.13 -30.37
C GLY A 242 13.97 -24.75 -28.98
N ARG A 243 12.86 -24.73 -28.24
CA ARG A 243 12.62 -25.52 -27.02
C ARG A 243 12.67 -27.02 -27.32
N SER A 244 13.30 -27.84 -26.46
CA SER A 244 12.80 -29.16 -26.01
C SER A 244 13.83 -29.88 -25.11
N SER A 245 13.32 -30.51 -24.05
CA SER A 245 13.99 -31.39 -23.08
C SER A 245 14.62 -32.65 -23.71
N LYS A 246 15.81 -33.04 -23.25
CA LYS A 246 16.15 -34.34 -22.60
C LYS A 246 17.66 -34.58 -22.62
N SER A 247 18.18 -34.92 -21.43
CA SER A 247 19.42 -35.66 -21.13
C SER A 247 20.38 -35.97 -22.28
N GLY A 248 21.51 -35.29 -22.27
CA GLY A 248 22.72 -35.65 -23.00
C GLY A 248 23.90 -34.96 -22.34
N ILE A 249 24.87 -35.75 -21.87
CA ILE A 249 26.11 -35.32 -21.21
C ILE A 249 26.74 -34.17 -22.03
N VAL A 250 26.69 -32.95 -21.49
CA VAL A 250 27.42 -31.81 -22.01
C VAL A 250 28.82 -31.91 -21.44
N VAL A 251 29.81 -32.11 -22.32
CA VAL A 251 31.22 -31.97 -21.98
C VAL A 251 31.46 -30.49 -21.68
N GLU A 252 31.65 -30.20 -20.39
CA GLU A 252 31.98 -28.90 -19.83
C GLU A 252 33.32 -28.41 -20.44
N PRO A 253 33.45 -27.14 -20.87
CA PRO A 253 34.74 -26.59 -21.21
C PRO A 253 35.62 -26.64 -19.95
N HIS A 254 36.85 -27.13 -20.08
CA HIS A 254 37.77 -27.36 -18.97
C HIS A 254 37.91 -26.10 -18.08
N ARG A 255 37.20 -26.06 -16.94
CA ARG A 255 37.47 -25.12 -15.84
C ARG A 255 38.86 -25.44 -15.31
N ALA A 256 39.75 -24.45 -15.27
CA ALA A 256 41.03 -24.59 -14.60
C ALA A 256 40.76 -24.91 -13.11
N PRO A 257 41.34 -25.96 -12.51
CA PRO A 257 41.05 -26.31 -11.11
C PRO A 257 41.66 -25.30 -10.13
N GLY A 258 40.98 -25.10 -8.98
CA GLY A 258 41.48 -24.29 -7.86
C GLY A 258 41.35 -22.77 -8.06
N LEU A 259 42.24 -22.00 -7.41
CA LEU A 259 42.19 -20.54 -7.37
C LEU A 259 42.21 -19.88 -8.75
N VAL A 260 42.85 -20.49 -9.74
CA VAL A 260 42.90 -19.97 -11.12
C VAL A 260 41.51 -20.02 -11.77
N GLY A 261 40.76 -21.11 -11.61
CA GLY A 261 39.38 -21.22 -12.09
C GLY A 261 38.42 -20.35 -11.32
N LEU A 262 38.66 -20.15 -10.02
CA LEU A 262 37.86 -19.24 -9.21
C LEU A 262 38.03 -17.79 -9.67
N LEU A 263 39.26 -17.34 -9.91
CA LEU A 263 39.54 -16.01 -10.47
C LEU A 263 38.97 -15.84 -11.88
N GLU A 264 38.98 -16.90 -12.70
CA GLU A 264 38.34 -16.92 -14.01
C GLU A 264 36.82 -16.73 -13.89
N THR A 265 36.19 -17.43 -12.92
CA THR A 265 34.77 -17.32 -12.63
C THR A 265 34.43 -15.91 -12.16
N MET A 266 35.19 -15.36 -11.21
CA MET A 266 34.98 -13.99 -10.73
C MET A 266 35.21 -12.94 -11.81
N ARG A 267 36.19 -13.13 -12.70
CA ARG A 267 36.40 -12.23 -13.85
C ARG A 267 35.14 -12.17 -14.71
N VAL A 268 34.56 -13.34 -14.99
CA VAL A 268 33.33 -13.48 -15.77
C VAL A 268 32.19 -12.82 -15.02
N GLN A 269 31.93 -13.17 -13.74
CA GLN A 269 30.86 -12.58 -12.93
C GLN A 269 30.95 -11.05 -12.75
N MET A 270 32.16 -10.50 -12.70
CA MET A 270 32.40 -9.05 -12.61
C MET A 270 32.49 -8.35 -13.98
N GLU A 271 32.15 -9.04 -15.07
CA GLU A 271 32.16 -8.52 -16.44
C GLU A 271 33.51 -7.93 -16.89
N ILE A 272 34.62 -8.47 -16.37
CA ILE A 272 35.97 -7.98 -16.67
C ILE A 272 36.45 -8.60 -17.99
N SER A 273 36.88 -7.76 -18.93
CA SER A 273 37.40 -8.25 -20.21
C SER A 273 38.71 -9.04 -20.04
N GLU A 274 38.89 -10.09 -20.85
CA GLU A 274 40.13 -10.88 -20.87
C GLU A 274 41.38 -10.02 -21.12
N SER A 275 41.25 -9.02 -22.02
CA SER A 275 42.35 -8.10 -22.33
C SER A 275 42.76 -7.24 -21.14
N MET A 276 41.80 -6.85 -20.29
CA MET A 276 42.07 -6.10 -19.07
C MET A 276 42.69 -7.01 -18.02
N ASP A 277 42.12 -8.20 -17.78
CA ASP A 277 42.65 -9.18 -16.83
C ASP A 277 44.12 -9.50 -17.10
N VAL A 278 44.46 -9.87 -18.35
CA VAL A 278 45.84 -10.16 -18.75
C VAL A 278 46.78 -8.96 -18.50
N ARG A 279 46.33 -7.75 -18.86
CA ARG A 279 47.11 -6.52 -18.68
C ARG A 279 47.36 -6.24 -17.20
N THR A 280 46.33 -6.36 -16.37
CA THR A 280 46.42 -6.14 -14.92
C THR A 280 47.33 -7.18 -14.26
N ARG A 281 47.16 -8.48 -14.57
CA ARG A 281 48.04 -9.54 -14.02
C ARG A 281 49.50 -9.29 -14.36
N LYS A 282 49.80 -8.96 -15.62
CA LYS A 282 51.17 -8.64 -16.07
C LYS A 282 51.70 -7.36 -15.40
N GLY A 283 50.87 -6.33 -15.28
CA GLY A 283 51.21 -5.08 -14.59
C GLY A 283 51.60 -5.30 -13.13
N LEU A 284 50.83 -6.12 -12.41
CA LEU A 284 51.09 -6.47 -11.00
C LEU A 284 52.37 -7.31 -10.84
N LEU A 285 52.63 -8.28 -11.72
CA LEU A 285 53.88 -9.05 -11.71
C LEU A 285 55.09 -8.17 -11.99
N ASN A 286 54.98 -7.26 -12.97
CA ASN A 286 56.04 -6.29 -13.27
C ASN A 286 56.30 -5.36 -12.09
N ALA A 287 55.25 -4.96 -11.35
CA ALA A 287 55.39 -4.11 -10.17
C ALA A 287 56.13 -4.77 -9.00
N LEU A 288 56.14 -6.11 -8.92
CA LEU A 288 56.93 -6.86 -7.94
C LEU A 288 58.38 -7.11 -8.41
N SER A 289 58.65 -6.98 -9.70
CA SER A 289 60.00 -7.15 -10.25
C SER A 289 60.96 -6.15 -9.58
N GLY A 290 61.98 -6.67 -8.88
CA GLY A 290 62.95 -5.86 -8.14
C GLY A 290 62.56 -5.47 -6.70
N LYS A 291 61.37 -5.83 -6.21
CA LYS A 291 60.92 -5.57 -4.82
C LYS A 291 61.01 -6.82 -3.95
N VAL A 292 62.23 -7.29 -3.71
CA VAL A 292 62.51 -8.53 -2.94
C VAL A 292 61.86 -8.46 -1.55
N GLY A 293 61.05 -9.47 -1.21
CA GLY A 293 60.41 -9.60 0.10
C GLY A 293 59.11 -8.82 0.30
N LYS A 294 58.67 -7.99 -0.66
CA LYS A 294 57.35 -7.32 -0.60
C LYS A 294 56.25 -8.23 -1.14
N ARG A 295 55.12 -8.29 -0.43
CA ARG A 295 53.92 -8.98 -0.88
C ARG A 295 53.09 -8.07 -1.80
N MET A 296 52.26 -8.69 -2.64
CA MET A 296 51.46 -7.96 -3.63
C MET A 296 50.27 -7.20 -3.00
N ASP A 297 49.79 -7.64 -1.84
CA ASP A 297 48.74 -7.01 -1.02
C ASP A 297 49.23 -5.75 -0.27
N THR A 298 50.53 -5.44 -0.31
CA THR A 298 51.09 -4.20 0.25
C THR A 298 51.38 -3.14 -0.81
N LEU A 299 51.01 -3.41 -2.06
CA LEU A 299 51.18 -2.48 -3.16
C LEU A 299 50.12 -1.38 -3.15
N LEU A 300 50.54 -0.18 -3.53
CA LEU A 300 49.63 0.90 -3.90
C LEU A 300 49.16 0.64 -5.34
N VAL A 301 48.17 -0.25 -5.48
CA VAL A 301 47.79 -0.90 -6.75
C VAL A 301 47.64 0.10 -7.91
N PRO A 302 46.87 1.20 -7.79
CA PRO A 302 46.69 2.12 -8.91
C PRO A 302 47.98 2.76 -9.42
N LEU A 303 48.87 3.16 -8.51
CA LEU A 303 50.15 3.76 -8.85
C LEU A 303 51.11 2.76 -9.51
N GLU A 304 51.10 1.51 -9.04
CA GLU A 304 51.93 0.46 -9.60
C GLU A 304 51.48 0.10 -11.02
N LEU A 305 50.16 0.02 -11.25
CA LEU A 305 49.59 -0.19 -12.58
C LEU A 305 49.92 0.98 -13.53
N LEU A 306 49.78 2.23 -13.06
CA LEU A 306 50.19 3.42 -13.83
C LEU A 306 51.66 3.44 -14.24
N SER A 307 52.53 2.83 -13.41
CA SER A 307 53.98 2.75 -13.65
C SER A 307 54.38 1.60 -14.58
N CYS A 308 53.65 0.48 -14.55
CA CYS A 308 54.07 -0.77 -15.17
C CYS A 308 53.35 -1.12 -16.47
N ILE A 309 52.22 -0.47 -16.75
CA ILE A 309 51.42 -0.70 -17.96
C ILE A 309 51.71 0.41 -18.98
N SER A 310 52.09 0.02 -20.19
CA SER A 310 52.40 0.95 -21.27
C SER A 310 51.18 1.32 -22.12
N LYS A 311 51.22 2.49 -22.79
CA LYS A 311 50.21 2.92 -23.77
C LYS A 311 50.00 1.91 -24.89
N THR A 312 51.06 1.17 -25.26
CA THR A 312 51.04 0.19 -26.35
C THR A 312 50.24 -1.07 -26.04
N GLU A 313 49.87 -1.29 -24.78
CA GLU A 313 49.10 -2.47 -24.35
C GLU A 313 47.58 -2.29 -24.48
N PHE A 314 47.13 -1.16 -25.07
CA PHE A 314 45.72 -0.83 -25.28
C PHE A 314 45.34 -0.92 -26.76
N SER A 315 44.09 -1.30 -27.02
CA SER A 315 43.52 -1.37 -28.37
C SER A 315 43.42 -0.01 -29.05
N ASP A 316 43.09 1.01 -28.27
CA ASP A 316 42.88 2.37 -28.74
C ASP A 316 43.23 3.41 -27.66
N ARG A 317 43.44 4.65 -28.11
CA ARG A 317 43.81 5.78 -27.23
C ARG A 317 42.71 6.09 -26.21
N LYS A 318 41.43 5.94 -26.56
CA LYS A 318 40.31 6.27 -25.67
C LYS A 318 40.23 5.30 -24.49
N ALA A 319 40.52 4.02 -24.70
CA ALA A 319 40.61 3.00 -23.66
C ALA A 319 41.77 3.28 -22.70
N PHE A 320 42.93 3.67 -23.23
CA PHE A 320 44.06 4.10 -22.40
C PHE A 320 43.72 5.31 -21.53
N LEU A 321 43.13 6.36 -22.12
CA LEU A 321 42.78 7.58 -21.38
C LEU A 321 41.73 7.32 -20.30
N ARG A 322 40.70 6.51 -20.58
CA ARG A 322 39.71 6.10 -19.57
C ARG A 322 40.34 5.34 -18.41
N TRP A 323 41.17 4.34 -18.73
CA TRP A 323 41.89 3.58 -17.71
C TRP A 323 42.81 4.48 -16.88
N GLN A 324 43.59 5.35 -17.52
CA GLN A 324 44.48 6.26 -16.81
C GLN A 324 43.69 7.18 -15.88
N LYS A 325 42.61 7.80 -16.38
CA LYS A 325 41.76 8.68 -15.58
C LYS A 325 41.18 7.96 -14.37
N ARG A 326 40.69 6.72 -14.55
CA ARG A 326 40.23 5.87 -13.45
C ARG A 326 41.31 5.71 -12.37
N GLN A 327 42.54 5.35 -12.76
CA GLN A 327 43.63 5.16 -11.79
C GLN A 327 43.97 6.45 -11.02
N LEU A 328 43.95 7.60 -11.70
CA LEU A 328 44.20 8.90 -11.06
C LEU A 328 43.06 9.28 -10.10
N ASN A 329 41.81 9.09 -10.51
CA ASN A 329 40.64 9.36 -9.68
C ASN A 329 40.60 8.48 -8.42
N ILE A 330 40.93 7.19 -8.56
CA ILE A 330 41.00 6.26 -7.40
C ILE A 330 42.10 6.69 -6.42
N LEU A 331 43.26 7.15 -6.93
CA LEU A 331 44.32 7.70 -6.08
C LEU A 331 43.86 8.96 -5.33
N GLU A 332 43.14 9.84 -6.03
CA GLU A 332 42.59 11.06 -5.42
C GLU A 332 41.57 10.73 -4.32
N GLU A 333 40.60 9.85 -4.61
CA GLU A 333 39.58 9.49 -3.61
C GLU A 333 40.17 8.79 -2.40
N GLY A 334 41.07 7.81 -2.61
CA GLY A 334 41.62 7.01 -1.51
C GLY A 334 42.64 7.76 -0.64
N LEU A 335 43.49 8.60 -1.24
CA LEU A 335 44.58 9.27 -0.52
C LEU A 335 44.21 10.69 -0.06
N ILE A 336 43.26 11.35 -0.73
CA ILE A 336 42.93 12.76 -0.47
C ILE A 336 41.54 12.93 0.13
N ASN A 337 40.50 12.39 -0.51
CA ASN A 337 39.13 12.71 -0.12
C ASN A 337 38.63 11.83 1.03
N HIS A 338 39.02 10.55 1.02
CA HIS A 338 38.61 9.56 2.00
C HIS A 338 39.81 8.80 2.60
N PRO A 339 40.80 9.49 3.20
CA PRO A 339 41.93 8.82 3.83
C PRO A 339 41.51 8.25 5.21
N VAL A 340 41.96 7.04 5.53
CA VAL A 340 41.77 6.47 6.89
C VAL A 340 42.56 7.24 7.96
N VAL A 341 43.69 7.85 7.57
CA VAL A 341 44.53 8.67 8.45
C VAL A 341 44.45 10.14 8.01
N GLY A 342 44.10 11.04 8.93
CA GLY A 342 44.06 12.49 8.66
C GLY A 342 45.42 13.08 8.27
N PHE A 343 45.42 14.22 7.59
CA PHE A 343 46.63 14.81 6.97
C PHE A 343 47.67 15.35 7.96
N GLY A 344 47.27 15.83 9.15
CA GLY A 344 48.19 16.48 10.09
C GLY A 344 49.07 17.53 9.39
N GLU A 345 50.39 17.45 9.58
CA GLU A 345 51.38 18.34 8.92
C GLU A 345 51.60 18.05 7.42
N SER A 346 51.06 16.93 6.91
CA SER A 346 51.22 16.51 5.50
C SER A 346 50.20 17.15 4.55
N GLY A 347 49.42 18.14 4.98
CA GLY A 347 48.43 18.81 4.13
C GLY A 347 49.01 19.40 2.83
N ARG A 348 50.26 19.88 2.85
CA ARG A 348 50.96 20.35 1.63
C ARG A 348 51.21 19.24 0.61
N LYS A 349 51.44 18.00 1.06
CA LYS A 349 51.62 16.85 0.18
C LYS A 349 50.33 16.48 -0.54
N ALA A 350 49.17 16.71 0.07
CA ALA A 350 47.87 16.47 -0.57
C ALA A 350 47.60 17.47 -1.71
N SER A 351 47.93 18.76 -1.54
CA SER A 351 47.80 19.74 -2.62
C SER A 351 48.81 19.48 -3.75
N GLU A 352 50.05 19.12 -3.40
CA GLU A 352 51.05 18.68 -4.38
C GLU A 352 50.59 17.43 -5.16
N LEU A 353 49.93 16.48 -4.49
CA LEU A 353 49.36 15.30 -5.12
C LEU A 353 48.34 15.68 -6.21
N ARG A 354 47.37 16.55 -5.91
CA ARG A 354 46.37 17.02 -6.90
C ARG A 354 47.03 17.66 -8.12
N ILE A 355 48.07 18.47 -7.91
CA ILE A 355 48.83 19.11 -9.00
C ILE A 355 49.54 18.06 -9.87
N LEU A 356 50.09 17.01 -9.27
CA LEU A 356 50.73 15.94 -10.04
C LEU A 356 49.72 15.12 -10.82
N LEU A 357 48.55 14.82 -10.25
CA LEU A 357 47.47 14.13 -10.96
C LEU A 357 47.02 14.93 -12.19
N SER A 358 46.78 16.23 -12.05
CA SER A 358 46.38 17.10 -13.17
C SER A 358 47.46 17.16 -14.26
N LYS A 359 48.73 17.32 -13.89
CA LYS A 359 49.86 17.32 -14.84
C LYS A 359 50.00 16.01 -15.62
N ILE A 360 49.69 14.88 -15.00
CA ILE A 360 49.70 13.57 -15.67
C ILE A 360 48.54 13.47 -16.67
N GLU A 361 47.36 13.98 -16.35
CA GLU A 361 46.23 14.04 -17.28
C GLU A 361 46.55 15.01 -18.45
N GLU A 362 47.07 16.20 -18.16
CA GLU A 362 47.48 17.21 -19.14
C GLU A 362 48.58 16.70 -20.09
N SER A 363 49.47 15.83 -19.61
CA SER A 363 50.57 15.26 -20.42
C SER A 363 50.08 14.53 -21.68
N GLU A 364 48.83 14.06 -21.67
CA GLU A 364 48.21 13.37 -22.79
C GLU A 364 47.73 14.32 -23.89
N SER A 365 47.62 15.62 -23.61
CA SER A 365 47.29 16.67 -24.59
C SER A 365 48.54 17.24 -25.29
N LEU A 366 49.73 16.98 -24.75
CA LEU A 366 51.00 17.50 -25.24
C LEU A 366 51.61 16.64 -26.37
N PRO A 367 52.59 17.19 -27.14
CA PRO A 367 53.32 16.43 -28.14
C PRO A 367 54.01 15.19 -27.52
N PRO A 368 54.10 14.04 -28.23
CA PRO A 368 54.55 12.76 -27.66
C PRO A 368 55.88 12.82 -26.91
N SER A 369 56.89 13.52 -27.46
CA SER A 369 58.21 13.65 -26.85
C SER A 369 58.20 14.43 -25.54
N THR A 370 57.36 15.46 -25.44
CA THR A 370 57.29 16.34 -24.26
C THR A 370 56.33 15.76 -23.22
N GLY A 371 55.19 15.25 -23.66
CA GLY A 371 54.18 14.62 -22.80
C GLY A 371 54.70 13.36 -22.12
N GLU A 372 55.45 12.50 -22.82
CA GLU A 372 56.03 11.28 -22.21
C GLU A 372 57.09 11.63 -21.15
N LEU A 373 57.92 12.63 -21.41
CA LEU A 373 58.95 13.07 -20.47
C LEU A 373 58.33 13.68 -19.20
N GLN A 374 57.31 14.54 -19.36
CA GLN A 374 56.53 15.07 -18.25
C GLN A 374 55.83 13.96 -17.46
N ARG A 375 55.20 13.00 -18.14
CA ARG A 375 54.53 11.87 -17.51
C ARG A 375 55.48 11.07 -16.63
N ILE A 376 56.67 10.73 -17.13
CA ILE A 376 57.68 9.97 -16.38
C ILE A 376 58.14 10.75 -15.14
N GLU A 377 58.40 12.05 -15.29
CA GLU A 377 58.82 12.89 -14.17
C GLU A 377 57.71 13.04 -13.12
N CYS A 378 56.48 13.30 -13.54
CA CYS A 378 55.34 13.41 -12.64
C CYS A 378 55.03 12.07 -11.96
N LEU A 379 55.12 10.92 -12.64
CA LEU A 379 54.93 9.60 -12.04
C LEU A 379 56.01 9.28 -10.98
N ARG A 380 57.25 9.70 -11.22
CA ARG A 380 58.34 9.55 -10.23
C ARG A 380 58.03 10.35 -8.96
N SER A 381 57.64 11.61 -9.09
CA SER A 381 57.25 12.46 -7.95
C SER A 381 55.97 11.96 -7.28
N LEU A 382 55.00 11.49 -8.08
CA LEU A 382 53.73 10.94 -7.60
C LEU A 382 53.97 9.74 -6.69
N ARG A 383 54.93 8.87 -7.06
CA ARG A 383 55.29 7.69 -6.28
C ARG A 383 55.81 8.06 -4.89
N GLU A 384 56.67 9.06 -4.79
CA GLU A 384 57.21 9.52 -3.50
C GLU A 384 56.11 10.06 -2.58
N ILE A 385 55.26 10.94 -3.12
CA ILE A 385 54.18 11.57 -2.36
C ILE A 385 53.12 10.53 -1.94
N SER A 386 52.67 9.69 -2.88
CA SER A 386 51.61 8.71 -2.62
C SER A 386 52.04 7.67 -1.58
N ILE A 387 53.28 7.18 -1.63
CA ILE A 387 53.81 6.26 -0.61
C ILE A 387 53.84 6.94 0.76
N SER A 388 54.28 8.20 0.83
CA SER A 388 54.28 8.97 2.08
C SER A 388 52.87 9.18 2.65
N LEU A 389 51.84 9.26 1.82
CA LEU A 389 50.45 9.41 2.24
C LEU A 389 49.82 8.07 2.62
N ALA A 390 50.15 6.98 1.91
CA ALA A 390 49.56 5.67 2.13
C ALA A 390 50.19 4.89 3.29
N GLN A 391 51.46 5.12 3.63
CA GLN A 391 52.17 4.38 4.70
C GLN A 391 52.15 5.12 6.05
N ARG A 392 51.15 5.99 6.27
CA ARG A 392 51.00 6.69 7.55
C ARG A 392 50.49 5.69 8.59
N PRO A 393 51.10 5.61 9.79
CA PRO A 393 50.69 4.65 10.80
C PRO A 393 49.25 4.93 11.26
N ALA A 394 48.35 3.98 11.02
CA ALA A 394 46.99 4.01 11.55
C ALA A 394 46.94 3.47 12.98
N ARG A 395 45.85 3.75 13.70
CA ARG A 395 45.68 3.34 15.10
C ARG A 395 45.54 1.81 15.18
N GLY A 396 46.52 1.14 15.78
CA GLY A 396 46.56 -0.33 15.90
C GLY A 396 47.61 -1.00 15.01
N ASP A 397 48.23 -0.25 14.09
CA ASP A 397 49.33 -0.76 13.28
C ASP A 397 50.64 -0.78 14.08
N LEU A 398 51.06 -1.99 14.45
CA LEU A 398 52.30 -2.22 15.19
C LEU A 398 53.54 -2.30 14.28
N THR A 399 53.37 -2.51 12.97
CA THR A 399 54.47 -2.81 12.03
C THR A 399 54.69 -1.76 10.93
N GLY A 400 53.74 -0.85 10.68
CA GLY A 400 53.83 0.14 9.59
C GLY A 400 53.88 -0.48 8.17
N GLU A 401 53.48 -1.74 8.04
CA GLU A 401 53.55 -2.50 6.79
C GLU A 401 52.29 -2.40 5.93
N VAL A 402 51.20 -1.81 6.45
CA VAL A 402 49.93 -1.68 5.75
C VAL A 402 49.97 -0.44 4.84
N CYS A 403 49.46 -0.60 3.61
CA CYS A 403 49.35 0.49 2.65
C CYS A 403 47.90 1.00 2.65
N HIS A 404 47.66 2.09 3.37
CA HIS A 404 46.36 2.73 3.55
C HIS A 404 46.00 3.61 2.33
N TRP A 405 45.59 2.98 1.24
CA TRP A 405 45.14 3.70 0.04
C TRP A 405 43.68 3.42 -0.32
N ALA A 406 43.07 2.35 0.22
CA ALA A 406 41.72 1.90 -0.13
C ALA A 406 40.88 1.49 1.08
N ASP A 407 41.34 1.74 2.31
CA ASP A 407 40.70 1.33 3.56
C ASP A 407 39.96 2.48 4.26
N GLY A 408 39.91 3.66 3.65
CA GLY A 408 39.09 4.78 4.12
C GLY A 408 37.64 4.70 3.64
N TYR A 409 36.73 5.15 4.49
CA TYR A 409 35.29 5.16 4.24
C TYR A 409 34.85 6.46 3.53
N PRO A 410 33.97 6.40 2.52
CA PRO A 410 33.18 5.24 2.06
C PRO A 410 33.76 4.48 0.87
N LEU A 411 34.97 4.82 0.38
CA LEU A 411 35.58 4.17 -0.79
C LEU A 411 35.74 2.65 -0.57
N ASN A 412 36.20 2.25 0.60
CA ASN A 412 36.47 0.86 0.93
C ASN A 412 35.24 -0.06 0.80
N VAL A 413 34.11 0.37 1.36
CA VAL A 413 32.85 -0.40 1.34
C VAL A 413 32.23 -0.41 -0.05
N ARG A 414 32.42 0.65 -0.84
CA ARG A 414 31.95 0.72 -2.24
C ARG A 414 32.75 -0.22 -3.14
N LEU A 415 34.05 -0.36 -2.93
CA LEU A 415 34.86 -1.38 -3.61
C LEU A 415 34.46 -2.80 -3.16
N TYR A 416 34.25 -3.00 -1.85
CA TYR A 416 33.85 -4.29 -1.31
C TYR A 416 32.45 -4.74 -1.77
N GLU A 417 31.51 -3.80 -1.90
CA GLU A 417 30.20 -4.05 -2.50
C GLU A 417 30.32 -4.65 -3.90
N LYS A 418 31.21 -4.11 -4.76
CA LYS A 418 31.42 -4.65 -6.11
C LYS A 418 32.01 -6.06 -6.10
N LEU A 419 32.84 -6.38 -5.11
CA LEU A 419 33.31 -7.75 -4.90
C LEU A 419 32.17 -8.68 -4.47
N LEU A 420 31.34 -8.25 -3.52
CA LEU A 420 30.20 -9.04 -3.04
C LEU A 420 29.17 -9.30 -4.14
N ALA A 421 28.97 -8.35 -5.07
CA ALA A 421 28.06 -8.53 -6.19
C ALA A 421 28.46 -9.70 -7.13
N SER A 422 29.73 -10.13 -7.11
CA SER A 422 30.21 -11.25 -7.93
C SER A 422 29.68 -12.63 -7.53
N VAL A 423 28.99 -12.75 -6.39
CA VAL A 423 28.42 -14.01 -5.92
C VAL A 423 27.14 -14.42 -6.64
N PHE A 424 26.50 -13.49 -7.35
CA PHE A 424 25.27 -13.75 -8.11
C PHE A 424 25.59 -14.35 -9.48
N ASP A 425 24.71 -15.21 -9.98
CA ASP A 425 24.84 -15.77 -11.32
C ASP A 425 24.47 -14.72 -12.37
N MET A 426 25.41 -14.36 -13.25
CA MET A 426 25.20 -13.41 -14.35
C MET A 426 24.06 -13.77 -15.33
N LEU A 427 23.69 -15.04 -15.46
CA LEU A 427 22.59 -15.48 -16.34
C LEU A 427 21.24 -15.54 -15.61
N ASP A 428 21.28 -15.70 -14.30
CA ASP A 428 20.10 -15.80 -13.44
C ASP A 428 20.39 -15.07 -12.12
N GLU A 429 20.22 -13.75 -12.11
CA GLU A 429 20.56 -12.90 -10.95
C GLU A 429 19.75 -13.23 -9.68
N GLY A 430 18.73 -14.09 -9.80
CA GLY A 430 17.94 -14.64 -8.70
C GLY A 430 18.63 -15.78 -7.95
N LYS A 431 19.81 -16.23 -8.39
CA LYS A 431 20.58 -17.33 -7.80
C LYS A 431 21.99 -16.94 -7.43
N LEU A 432 22.49 -17.62 -6.40
CA LEU A 432 23.90 -17.59 -6.05
C LEU A 432 24.66 -18.56 -6.96
N THR A 433 25.91 -18.23 -7.24
CA THR A 433 26.87 -19.10 -7.92
C THR A 433 27.12 -20.39 -7.13
N GLU A 434 27.46 -21.48 -7.83
CA GLU A 434 27.78 -22.76 -7.18
C GLU A 434 29.01 -22.63 -6.28
N GLU A 435 29.94 -21.74 -6.62
CA GLU A 435 31.19 -21.47 -5.91
C GLU A 435 31.10 -20.34 -4.86
N VAL A 436 29.89 -20.01 -4.37
CA VAL A 436 29.68 -18.86 -3.48
C VAL A 436 30.52 -18.93 -2.19
N GLU A 437 30.68 -20.11 -1.61
CA GLU A 437 31.48 -20.29 -0.38
C GLU A 437 32.97 -20.03 -0.66
N GLU A 438 33.49 -20.54 -1.78
CA GLU A 438 34.86 -20.33 -2.22
C GLU A 438 35.12 -18.87 -2.59
N ILE A 439 34.16 -18.20 -3.26
CA ILE A 439 34.24 -16.77 -3.56
C ILE A 439 34.34 -15.98 -2.25
N LEU A 440 33.42 -16.19 -1.31
CA LEU A 440 33.41 -15.47 -0.04
C LEU A 440 34.69 -15.70 0.77
N GLU A 441 35.25 -16.91 0.75
CA GLU A 441 36.53 -17.20 1.39
C GLU A 441 37.69 -16.46 0.69
N LEU A 442 37.70 -16.40 -0.64
CA LEU A 442 38.69 -15.62 -1.39
C LEU A 442 38.57 -14.11 -1.10
N LEU A 443 37.36 -13.58 -0.94
CA LEU A 443 37.14 -12.17 -0.61
C LEU A 443 37.74 -11.77 0.75
N LYS A 444 37.91 -12.71 1.70
CA LYS A 444 38.62 -12.43 2.96
C LYS A 444 40.06 -11.98 2.75
N SER A 445 40.69 -12.38 1.63
CA SER A 445 42.04 -11.93 1.29
C SER A 445 42.12 -10.41 1.02
N THR A 446 41.00 -9.75 0.69
CA THR A 446 40.96 -8.29 0.44
C THR A 446 40.71 -7.48 1.71
N TRP A 447 40.29 -8.11 2.81
CA TRP A 447 39.88 -7.43 4.03
C TRP A 447 40.97 -6.54 4.61
N ARG A 448 42.24 -6.97 4.54
CA ARG A 448 43.37 -6.18 5.02
C ARG A 448 43.61 -4.91 4.19
N VAL A 449 43.42 -4.97 2.87
CA VAL A 449 43.64 -3.83 1.95
C VAL A 449 42.49 -2.83 2.03
N LEU A 450 41.27 -3.31 2.24
CA LEU A 450 40.05 -2.51 2.30
C LEU A 450 39.62 -2.16 3.75
N GLY A 451 40.31 -2.64 4.78
CA GLY A 451 39.92 -2.42 6.17
C GLY A 451 38.54 -3.01 6.52
N ILE A 452 38.21 -4.19 5.97
CA ILE A 452 36.90 -4.85 6.21
C ILE A 452 37.00 -5.74 7.44
N THR A 453 36.09 -5.53 8.39
CA THR A 453 35.88 -6.42 9.53
C THR A 453 34.72 -7.38 9.27
N GLU A 454 34.56 -8.41 10.10
CA GLU A 454 33.41 -9.32 10.02
C GLU A 454 32.07 -8.57 10.09
N THR A 455 31.95 -7.59 11.00
CA THR A 455 30.74 -6.76 11.12
C THR A 455 30.49 -5.95 9.85
N ILE A 456 31.52 -5.34 9.25
CA ILE A 456 31.38 -4.60 7.98
C ILE A 456 30.94 -5.55 6.87
N HIS A 457 31.51 -6.76 6.82
CA HIS A 457 31.14 -7.76 5.84
C HIS A 457 29.68 -8.18 5.96
N TYR A 458 29.21 -8.56 7.16
CA TYR A 458 27.83 -8.99 7.35
C TYR A 458 26.84 -7.87 7.01
N THR A 459 27.14 -6.62 7.37
CA THR A 459 26.30 -5.46 7.01
C THR A 459 26.24 -5.24 5.50
N CYS A 460 27.40 -5.15 4.83
CA CYS A 460 27.44 -4.95 3.38
C CYS A 460 26.77 -6.10 2.63
N PHE A 461 27.02 -7.34 3.05
CA PHE A 461 26.48 -8.52 2.37
C PHE A 461 24.98 -8.66 2.59
N THR A 462 24.47 -8.31 3.77
CA THR A 462 23.02 -8.21 4.01
C THR A 462 22.36 -7.25 3.02
N TRP A 463 22.93 -6.06 2.83
CA TRP A 463 22.39 -5.09 1.88
C TRP A 463 22.45 -5.59 0.44
N VAL A 464 23.59 -6.16 0.01
CA VAL A 464 23.76 -6.71 -1.34
C VAL A 464 22.72 -7.81 -1.63
N LEU A 465 22.51 -8.74 -0.71
CA LEU A 465 21.50 -9.80 -0.82
C LEU A 465 20.07 -9.24 -0.81
N PHE A 466 19.79 -8.27 0.07
CA PHE A 466 18.46 -7.67 0.18
C PHE A 466 18.10 -6.86 -1.06
N ARG A 467 19.04 -6.08 -1.59
CA ARG A 467 18.88 -5.37 -2.87
C ARG A 467 18.61 -6.35 -4.00
N GLN A 468 19.33 -7.46 -4.06
CA GLN A 468 19.11 -8.48 -5.08
C GLN A 468 17.72 -9.12 -4.95
N PHE A 469 17.25 -9.37 -3.72
CA PHE A 469 15.88 -9.80 -3.46
C PHE A 469 14.85 -8.79 -3.98
N VAL A 470 15.03 -7.49 -3.77
CA VAL A 470 14.07 -6.49 -4.27
C VAL A 470 14.02 -6.45 -5.80
N ILE A 471 15.15 -6.63 -6.47
CA ILE A 471 15.22 -6.68 -7.95
C ILE A 471 14.55 -7.94 -8.49
N THR A 472 14.85 -9.10 -7.91
CA THR A 472 14.49 -10.42 -8.46
C THR A 472 13.18 -10.98 -7.90
N SER A 473 12.73 -10.49 -6.74
CA SER A 473 11.64 -11.06 -5.94
C SER A 473 11.85 -12.52 -5.48
N GLU A 474 13.09 -13.03 -5.55
CA GLU A 474 13.43 -14.42 -5.19
C GLU A 474 13.52 -14.63 -3.68
N GLN A 475 12.71 -15.54 -3.13
CA GLN A 475 12.63 -15.79 -1.69
C GLN A 475 13.92 -16.37 -1.09
N GLY A 476 14.69 -17.11 -1.91
CA GLY A 476 16.00 -17.61 -1.50
C GLY A 476 16.91 -16.46 -1.08
N MET A 477 16.96 -15.36 -1.84
CA MET A 477 17.83 -14.22 -1.54
C MET A 477 17.44 -13.53 -0.23
N LEU A 478 16.14 -13.39 0.03
CA LEU A 478 15.64 -12.84 1.28
C LEU A 478 16.05 -13.69 2.50
N GLN A 479 16.00 -15.01 2.36
CA GLN A 479 16.40 -15.93 3.43
C GLN A 479 17.90 -15.78 3.75
N HIS A 480 18.75 -15.72 2.73
CA HIS A 480 20.19 -15.46 2.92
C HIS A 480 20.41 -14.08 3.55
N ALA A 481 19.69 -13.04 3.13
CA ALA A 481 19.78 -11.70 3.73
C ALA A 481 19.43 -11.72 5.23
N ILE A 482 18.36 -12.44 5.62
CA ILE A 482 17.99 -12.62 7.04
C ILE A 482 19.09 -13.32 7.82
N GLU A 483 19.73 -14.33 7.23
CA GLU A 483 20.83 -15.07 7.88
C GLU A 483 22.06 -14.19 8.10
N GLN A 484 22.43 -13.35 7.12
CA GLN A 484 23.52 -12.39 7.30
C GLN A 484 23.15 -11.28 8.29
N LEU A 485 21.92 -10.78 8.24
CA LEU A 485 21.42 -9.74 9.16
C LEU A 485 21.47 -10.21 10.63
N LYS A 486 21.18 -11.49 10.89
CA LYS A 486 21.31 -12.11 12.22
C LYS A 486 22.75 -12.22 12.72
N LYS A 487 23.73 -12.23 11.82
CA LYS A 487 25.16 -12.31 12.15
C LYS A 487 25.78 -10.94 12.46
N VAL A 488 25.10 -9.84 12.13
CA VAL A 488 25.54 -8.50 12.50
C VAL A 488 25.46 -8.36 14.02
N PRO A 489 26.58 -8.20 14.75
CA PRO A 489 26.58 -8.15 16.20
C PRO A 489 25.95 -6.85 16.70
N LEU A 490 25.19 -6.96 17.79
CA LEU A 490 24.69 -5.82 18.54
C LEU A 490 25.86 -5.01 19.14
N LYS A 491 25.68 -3.71 19.37
CA LYS A 491 26.71 -2.82 19.96
C LYS A 491 27.25 -3.41 21.26
N GLU A 492 26.41 -3.96 22.12
CA GLU A 492 26.78 -4.66 23.36
C GLU A 492 27.67 -5.91 23.16
N GLN A 493 27.56 -6.56 22.00
CA GLN A 493 28.31 -7.78 21.67
C GLN A 493 29.70 -7.48 21.06
N ARG A 494 29.91 -6.25 20.58
CA ARG A 494 31.18 -5.83 19.94
C ARG A 494 32.29 -5.53 20.96
N GLY A 495 33.53 -5.83 20.60
CA GLY A 495 34.70 -5.46 21.40
C GLY A 495 34.93 -3.93 21.44
N PRO A 496 35.65 -3.39 22.44
CA PRO A 496 35.87 -1.94 22.57
C PRO A 496 36.60 -1.32 21.37
N GLN A 497 37.54 -2.05 20.76
CA GLN A 497 38.26 -1.60 19.56
C GLN A 497 37.34 -1.52 18.34
N GLU A 498 36.49 -2.53 18.15
CA GLU A 498 35.53 -2.57 17.04
C GLU A 498 34.46 -1.48 17.16
N ARG A 499 33.96 -1.22 18.38
CA ARG A 499 33.04 -0.12 18.65
C ARG A 499 33.64 1.23 18.27
N LEU A 500 34.90 1.48 18.67
CA LEU A 500 35.59 2.72 18.32
C LEU A 500 35.85 2.83 16.81
N HIS A 501 36.18 1.72 16.15
CA HIS A 501 36.34 1.70 14.70
C HIS A 501 35.03 2.04 13.99
N LEU A 502 33.93 1.33 14.25
CA LEU A 502 32.64 1.61 13.62
C LEU A 502 32.10 3.02 13.95
N LYS A 503 32.33 3.53 15.17
CA LYS A 503 32.01 4.91 15.56
C LYS A 503 32.90 5.96 14.87
N SER A 504 33.96 5.57 14.17
CA SER A 504 34.74 6.50 13.34
C SER A 504 34.25 6.53 11.90
N LEU A 505 33.40 5.59 11.50
CA LEU A 505 32.88 5.47 10.13
C LEU A 505 31.59 6.26 10.00
N HIS A 506 31.72 7.49 9.50
CA HIS A 506 30.61 8.40 9.26
C HIS A 506 30.65 8.94 7.83
N SER A 507 29.48 9.14 7.26
CA SER A 507 29.28 9.78 5.95
C SER A 507 28.36 10.97 6.12
N GLU A 508 28.76 12.10 5.56
CA GLU A 508 27.90 13.27 5.43
C GLU A 508 27.18 13.20 4.08
N LEU A 509 25.85 13.33 4.13
CA LEU A 509 25.01 13.43 2.95
C LEU A 509 24.33 14.80 2.97
N GLU A 510 24.44 15.55 1.88
CA GLU A 510 23.69 16.79 1.70
C GLU A 510 22.31 16.45 1.12
N GLU A 511 21.26 16.55 1.94
CA GLU A 511 19.85 16.45 1.52
C GLU A 511 19.14 17.77 1.86
N GLU A 512 18.52 18.40 0.84
CA GLU A 512 17.62 19.57 0.99
C GLU A 512 18.18 20.73 1.85
N GLY A 513 19.46 21.07 1.66
CA GLY A 513 20.10 22.17 2.39
C GLY A 513 20.49 21.85 3.84
N SER A 514 20.31 20.61 4.29
CA SER A 514 20.81 20.11 5.57
C SER A 514 21.86 19.01 5.35
N SER A 515 23.04 19.17 5.95
CA SER A 515 24.02 18.07 6.02
C SER A 515 23.61 17.13 7.14
N ARG A 516 23.33 15.86 6.81
CA ARG A 516 22.99 14.83 7.78
C ARG A 516 24.09 13.79 7.82
N GLU A 517 24.62 13.57 9.02
CA GLU A 517 25.64 12.55 9.27
C GLU A 517 24.97 11.19 9.49
N PHE A 518 25.43 10.19 8.74
CA PHE A 518 25.02 8.80 8.88
C PHE A 518 26.19 7.97 9.40
N SER A 519 25.95 7.17 10.43
CA SER A 519 26.90 6.11 10.81
C SER A 519 26.96 5.04 9.72
N PHE A 520 28.04 4.24 9.73
CA PHE A 520 28.18 3.11 8.82
C PHE A 520 26.93 2.20 8.80
N LEU A 521 26.45 1.77 9.97
CA LEU A 521 25.28 0.89 10.03
C LEU A 521 24.01 1.57 9.52
N ASN A 522 23.80 2.84 9.86
CA ASN A 522 22.65 3.59 9.37
C ASN A 522 22.66 3.69 7.84
N SER A 523 23.84 3.83 7.23
CA SER A 523 23.98 3.99 5.78
C SER A 523 23.49 2.78 4.97
N PHE A 524 23.50 1.59 5.57
CA PHE A 524 23.09 0.33 4.92
C PHE A 524 21.74 -0.19 5.45
N ILE A 525 21.46 -0.04 6.75
CA ILE A 525 20.28 -0.63 7.39
C ILE A 525 19.04 0.27 7.29
N VAL A 526 19.20 1.61 7.28
CA VAL A 526 18.05 2.53 7.11
C VAL A 526 17.31 2.31 5.78
N PRO A 527 17.98 2.14 4.63
CA PRO A 527 17.29 1.83 3.37
C PRO A 527 16.48 0.52 3.44
N ILE A 528 17.04 -0.52 4.08
CA ILE A 528 16.36 -1.82 4.27
C ILE A 528 15.12 -1.64 5.14
N GLN A 529 15.26 -0.91 6.26
CA GLN A 529 14.17 -0.61 7.18
C GLN A 529 13.06 0.18 6.49
N GLY A 530 13.40 1.27 5.79
CA GLY A 530 12.44 2.12 5.09
C GLY A 530 11.67 1.36 4.00
N TRP A 531 12.35 0.50 3.24
CA TRP A 531 11.67 -0.36 2.27
C TRP A 531 10.72 -1.34 2.97
N ALA A 532 11.17 -2.01 4.04
CA ALA A 532 10.33 -2.97 4.76
C ALA A 532 9.12 -2.30 5.43
N ASP A 533 9.32 -1.13 6.04
CA ASP A 533 8.27 -0.32 6.65
C ASP A 533 7.21 0.09 5.64
N ARG A 534 7.61 0.48 4.43
CA ARG A 534 6.68 0.82 3.35
C ARG A 534 5.84 -0.39 2.93
N MET A 535 6.48 -1.54 2.73
CA MET A 535 5.79 -2.76 2.30
C MET A 535 4.81 -3.26 3.36
N LEU A 536 5.21 -3.23 4.64
CA LEU A 536 4.36 -3.63 5.76
C LEU A 536 3.32 -2.57 6.11
N GLY A 537 3.58 -1.29 5.86
CA GLY A 537 2.64 -0.19 6.03
C GLY A 537 1.39 -0.31 5.16
N ASP A 538 1.46 -1.03 4.03
CA ASP A 538 0.30 -1.40 3.22
C ASP A 538 0.39 -2.87 2.77
N TYR A 539 0.47 -3.78 3.74
CA TYR A 539 0.60 -5.22 3.45
C TYR A 539 -0.61 -5.80 2.69
N HIS A 540 -1.80 -5.20 2.83
CA HIS A 540 -2.99 -5.62 2.12
C HIS A 540 -2.84 -5.46 0.61
N LEU A 541 -2.14 -4.42 0.16
CA LEU A 541 -1.81 -4.19 -1.24
C LEU A 541 -0.69 -5.13 -1.70
N HIS A 542 0.44 -5.09 -0.99
CA HIS A 542 1.69 -5.71 -1.45
C HIS A 542 1.75 -7.24 -1.32
N PHE A 543 1.02 -7.83 -0.37
CA PHE A 543 1.06 -9.27 -0.10
C PHE A 543 -0.29 -9.95 -0.35
N SER A 544 -1.14 -9.34 -1.18
CA SER A 544 -2.47 -9.87 -1.50
C SER A 544 -2.43 -11.24 -2.19
N GLU A 545 -1.45 -11.45 -3.07
CA GLU A 545 -1.26 -12.67 -3.86
C GLU A 545 -0.54 -13.78 -3.09
N ASP A 546 0.52 -13.43 -2.33
CA ASP A 546 1.31 -14.39 -1.55
C ASP A 546 1.61 -13.86 -0.13
N PRO A 547 0.70 -14.10 0.83
CA PRO A 547 0.87 -13.68 2.23
C PRO A 547 2.09 -14.31 2.91
N ARG A 548 2.59 -15.45 2.43
CA ARG A 548 3.68 -16.19 3.10
C ARG A 548 4.99 -15.40 3.06
N LYS A 549 5.18 -14.58 2.03
CA LYS A 549 6.36 -13.72 1.87
C LYS A 549 6.45 -12.66 2.99
N MET A 550 5.30 -12.23 3.51
CA MET A 550 5.22 -11.18 4.54
C MET A 550 6.00 -11.55 5.82
N GLY A 551 5.97 -12.81 6.26
CA GLY A 551 6.61 -13.23 7.51
C GLY A 551 8.13 -13.01 7.52
N ASN A 552 8.79 -13.22 6.38
CA ASN A 552 10.21 -12.95 6.23
C ASN A 552 10.50 -11.44 6.23
N ILE A 553 9.63 -10.62 5.63
CA ILE A 553 9.76 -9.15 5.65
C ILE A 553 9.56 -8.59 7.06
N VAL A 554 8.59 -9.10 7.81
CA VAL A 554 8.42 -8.76 9.24
C VAL A 554 9.71 -9.10 10.00
N THR A 555 10.33 -10.25 9.73
CA THR A 555 11.59 -10.63 10.37
C THR A 555 12.73 -9.66 10.01
N VAL A 556 12.85 -9.24 8.75
CA VAL A 556 13.83 -8.22 8.34
C VAL A 556 13.58 -6.90 9.06
N ALA A 557 12.34 -6.40 9.05
CA ALA A 557 11.96 -5.14 9.70
C ALA A 557 12.30 -5.15 11.20
N MET A 558 11.98 -6.23 11.92
CA MET A 558 12.29 -6.30 13.35
C MET A 558 13.81 -6.39 13.62
N LEU A 559 14.56 -7.13 12.81
CA LEU A 559 16.01 -7.25 12.97
C LEU A 559 16.75 -5.94 12.64
N ALA A 560 16.38 -5.29 11.53
CA ALA A 560 16.95 -4.01 11.10
C ALA A 560 16.66 -2.91 12.12
N ARG A 561 15.40 -2.79 12.57
CA ARG A 561 14.98 -1.86 13.61
C ARG A 561 15.76 -2.03 14.91
N ARG A 562 15.96 -3.27 15.36
CA ARG A 562 16.75 -3.56 16.56
C ARG A 562 18.20 -3.07 16.45
N LEU A 563 18.83 -3.25 15.28
CA LEU A 563 20.19 -2.73 15.05
C LEU A 563 20.23 -1.20 15.06
N LEU A 564 19.23 -0.54 14.48
CA LEU A 564 19.16 0.92 14.42
C LEU A 564 18.89 1.56 15.79
N LEU A 565 18.04 0.95 16.62
CA LEU A 565 17.71 1.43 17.97
C LEU A 565 18.94 1.51 18.90
N GLU A 566 19.86 0.55 18.77
CA GLU A 566 21.05 0.47 19.62
C GLU A 566 22.17 1.44 19.19
N GLU A 567 22.18 1.84 17.91
CA GLU A 567 23.14 2.78 17.33
C GLU A 567 22.75 4.25 17.60
N SER A 568 21.47 4.57 17.78
CA SER A 568 21.03 5.93 18.08
C SER A 568 21.42 6.34 19.51
N GLU A 569 22.22 7.40 19.65
CA GLU A 569 22.47 8.04 20.95
C GLU A 569 21.27 8.90 21.42
N THR A 570 20.36 9.24 20.49
CA THR A 570 19.08 9.90 20.75
C THR A 570 17.95 8.87 20.72
N ALA A 571 17.85 8.06 21.78
CA ALA A 571 16.86 6.99 21.92
C ALA A 571 15.41 7.48 22.06
N GLU A 572 15.17 8.79 22.08
CA GLU A 572 13.86 9.38 22.40
C GLU A 572 12.90 9.49 21.20
N SER A 573 13.39 9.54 19.96
CA SER A 573 12.53 9.71 18.76
C SER A 573 12.12 8.41 18.06
N MET A 574 12.72 7.27 18.43
CA MET A 574 12.49 5.95 17.80
C MET A 574 11.92 4.89 18.76
N SER A 575 11.47 5.28 19.95
CA SER A 575 11.18 4.41 21.11
C SER A 575 9.94 3.51 21.01
N ARG A 576 9.49 3.13 19.80
CA ARG A 576 8.37 2.17 19.71
C ARG A 576 8.82 0.80 20.21
N THR A 577 8.01 0.09 20.97
CA THR A 577 8.28 -1.34 21.21
C THR A 577 8.03 -2.16 19.93
N ASP A 578 8.55 -3.40 19.86
CA ASP A 578 8.22 -4.30 18.74
C ASP A 578 6.70 -4.46 18.58
N LYS A 579 5.97 -4.47 19.70
CA LYS A 579 4.50 -4.51 19.73
C LYS A 579 3.91 -3.26 19.06
N GLU A 580 4.32 -2.06 19.48
CA GLU A 580 3.84 -0.80 18.91
C GLU A 580 4.17 -0.64 17.42
N GLN A 581 5.26 -1.26 16.95
CA GLN A 581 5.61 -1.27 15.53
C GLN A 581 4.71 -2.23 14.73
N ILE A 582 4.41 -3.41 15.26
CA ILE A 582 3.42 -4.31 14.63
C ILE A 582 2.05 -3.66 14.60
N GLU A 583 1.66 -3.02 15.70
CA GLU A 583 0.43 -2.24 15.81
C GLU A 583 0.38 -1.15 14.73
N PHE A 584 1.49 -0.44 14.51
CA PHE A 584 1.60 0.54 13.42
C PHE A 584 1.25 -0.03 12.04
N TYR A 585 1.85 -1.16 11.69
CA TYR A 585 1.65 -1.76 10.37
C TYR A 585 0.20 -2.20 10.20
N ILE A 586 -0.40 -2.77 11.27
CA ILE A 586 -1.82 -3.12 11.29
C ILE A 586 -2.67 -1.88 11.04
N LEU A 587 -2.43 -0.81 11.81
CA LEU A 587 -3.20 0.42 11.71
C LEU A 587 -3.07 1.06 10.32
N SER A 588 -1.86 1.25 9.83
CA SER A 588 -1.58 1.90 8.54
C SER A 588 -2.17 1.11 7.35
N SER A 589 -1.99 -0.21 7.35
CA SER A 589 -2.42 -1.08 6.27
C SER A 589 -3.94 -1.25 6.23
N LEU A 590 -4.58 -1.39 7.40
CA LEU A 590 -6.04 -1.48 7.48
C LEU A 590 -6.72 -0.16 7.15
N LYS A 591 -6.17 0.99 7.59
CA LYS A 591 -6.66 2.31 7.16
C LYS A 591 -6.62 2.42 5.63
N SER A 592 -5.48 2.11 5.02
CA SER A 592 -5.32 2.13 3.56
C SER A 592 -6.27 1.16 2.84
N ALA A 593 -6.44 -0.05 3.37
CA ALA A 593 -7.37 -1.04 2.82
C ALA A 593 -8.84 -0.61 2.96
N PHE A 594 -9.23 -0.05 4.09
CA PHE A 594 -10.57 0.47 4.33
C PHE A 594 -10.89 1.65 3.41
N SER A 595 -9.97 2.59 3.23
CA SER A 595 -10.14 3.72 2.29
C SER A 595 -10.36 3.23 0.85
N ARG A 596 -9.62 2.20 0.41
CA ARG A 596 -9.85 1.57 -0.91
C ARG A 596 -11.23 0.92 -1.02
N VAL A 597 -11.68 0.24 0.02
CA VAL A 597 -13.03 -0.35 0.08
C VAL A 597 -14.09 0.75 0.01
N LEU A 598 -13.95 1.81 0.80
CA LEU A 598 -14.87 2.95 0.84
C LEU A 598 -15.04 3.57 -0.56
N HIS A 599 -13.94 3.92 -1.20
CA HIS A 599 -13.95 4.50 -2.55
C HIS A 599 -14.49 3.51 -3.60
N SER A 600 -14.28 2.20 -3.43
CA SER A 600 -14.89 1.18 -4.30
C SER A 600 -16.41 1.11 -4.14
N VAL A 601 -16.92 1.27 -2.91
CA VAL A 601 -18.35 1.29 -2.61
C VAL A 601 -18.99 2.57 -3.16
N GLU A 602 -18.37 3.73 -2.98
CA GLU A 602 -18.84 5.01 -3.49
C GLU A 602 -18.96 5.02 -5.03
N LYS A 603 -18.04 4.35 -5.73
CA LYS A 603 -18.10 4.22 -7.21
C LYS A 603 -19.12 3.22 -7.70
N SER A 604 -19.66 2.37 -6.84
CA SER A 604 -20.60 1.32 -7.22
C SER A 604 -22.05 1.84 -7.31
N GLU A 605 -22.32 2.73 -8.26
CA GLU A 605 -23.66 3.35 -8.48
C GLU A 605 -24.76 2.36 -8.96
N THR A 606 -24.47 1.05 -9.04
CA THR A 606 -25.35 0.05 -9.69
C THR A 606 -26.02 -0.93 -8.73
N ASN A 607 -25.73 -0.86 -7.43
CA ASN A 607 -26.34 -1.74 -6.44
C ASN A 607 -27.61 -1.11 -5.85
N HIS A 608 -28.71 -1.86 -5.80
CA HIS A 608 -29.97 -1.43 -5.16
C HIS A 608 -29.87 -1.41 -3.61
N GLU A 609 -28.69 -1.64 -3.06
CA GLU A 609 -28.42 -1.71 -1.62
C GLU A 609 -27.75 -0.43 -1.14
N HIS A 610 -28.10 0.02 0.06
CA HIS A 610 -27.55 1.24 0.65
C HIS A 610 -26.03 1.14 0.83
N SER A 611 -25.30 2.22 0.54
CA SER A 611 -23.83 2.26 0.56
C SER A 611 -23.23 1.81 1.91
N LEU A 612 -23.82 2.21 3.03
CA LEU A 612 -23.40 1.77 4.37
C LEU A 612 -23.59 0.26 4.60
N ALA A 613 -24.63 -0.36 4.03
CA ALA A 613 -24.83 -1.80 4.14
C ALA A 613 -23.76 -2.56 3.34
N LEU A 614 -23.46 -2.10 2.12
CA LEU A 614 -22.36 -2.64 1.30
C LEU A 614 -21.00 -2.45 1.99
N LEU A 615 -20.76 -1.27 2.57
CA LEU A 615 -19.54 -0.98 3.31
C LEU A 615 -19.37 -1.90 4.53
N ALA A 616 -20.45 -2.20 5.26
CA ALA A 616 -20.40 -3.14 6.38
C ALA A 616 -19.99 -4.55 5.93
N GLU A 617 -20.58 -5.05 4.84
CA GLU A 617 -20.28 -6.37 4.30
C GLU A 617 -18.86 -6.47 3.74
N GLU A 618 -18.39 -5.45 3.01
CA GLU A 618 -17.00 -5.41 2.53
C GLU A 618 -16.00 -5.25 3.69
N THR A 619 -16.33 -4.47 4.73
CA THR A 619 -15.51 -4.37 5.95
C THR A 619 -15.43 -5.72 6.68
N LYS A 620 -16.55 -6.46 6.75
CA LYS A 620 -16.58 -7.80 7.32
C LYS A 620 -15.72 -8.78 6.51
N LYS A 621 -15.77 -8.70 5.18
CA LYS A 621 -14.92 -9.50 4.29
C LYS A 621 -13.44 -9.16 4.47
N LEU A 622 -13.10 -7.87 4.57
CA LEU A 622 -11.74 -7.40 4.83
C LEU A 622 -11.22 -7.99 6.15
N LEU A 623 -11.99 -7.87 7.24
CA LEU A 623 -11.59 -8.40 8.55
C LEU A 623 -11.43 -9.93 8.54
N LYS A 624 -12.34 -10.66 7.88
CA LYS A 624 -12.22 -12.12 7.70
C LYS A 624 -10.93 -12.50 6.98
N ARG A 625 -10.63 -11.79 5.89
CA ARG A 625 -9.41 -12.02 5.10
C ARG A 625 -8.18 -11.73 5.95
N ASP A 626 -8.14 -10.59 6.64
CA ASP A 626 -7.03 -10.17 7.50
C ASP A 626 -6.76 -11.20 8.61
N SER A 627 -7.83 -11.60 9.32
CA SER A 627 -7.78 -12.61 10.40
C SER A 627 -7.26 -13.97 9.93
N SER A 628 -7.51 -14.33 8.67
CA SER A 628 -7.12 -15.64 8.11
C SER A 628 -5.72 -15.67 7.50
N LEU A 629 -5.25 -14.57 6.92
CA LEU A 629 -4.02 -14.53 6.12
C LEU A 629 -2.86 -13.82 6.82
N PHE A 630 -3.10 -12.63 7.36
CA PHE A 630 -2.03 -11.73 7.81
C PHE A 630 -1.87 -11.73 9.33
N ILE A 631 -2.98 -11.71 10.07
CA ILE A 631 -2.97 -11.72 11.53
C ILE A 631 -2.21 -12.93 12.11
N PRO A 632 -2.33 -14.18 11.59
CA PRO A 632 -1.53 -15.30 12.12
C PRO A 632 -0.01 -15.11 12.03
N ILE A 633 0.47 -14.28 11.09
CA ILE A 633 1.89 -13.94 10.94
C ILE A 633 2.29 -12.90 11.99
N LEU A 634 1.48 -11.84 12.13
CA LEU A 634 1.72 -10.74 13.07
C LEU A 634 1.55 -11.20 14.55
N SER A 635 0.61 -12.10 14.80
CA SER A 635 0.33 -12.67 16.13
C SER A 635 1.48 -13.50 16.71
N GLN A 636 2.44 -13.93 15.90
CA GLN A 636 3.67 -14.56 16.40
C GLN A 636 4.54 -13.60 17.22
N ARG A 637 4.39 -12.29 16.98
CA ARG A 637 5.17 -11.23 17.62
C ARG A 637 4.32 -10.40 18.58
N ASP A 638 3.06 -10.14 18.23
CA ASP A 638 2.11 -9.47 19.11
C ASP A 638 0.80 -10.24 19.24
N THR A 639 0.57 -10.81 20.43
CA THR A 639 -0.66 -11.53 20.78
C THR A 639 -1.93 -10.68 20.65
N GLN A 640 -1.82 -9.35 20.66
CA GLN A 640 -2.96 -8.42 20.58
C GLN A 640 -3.35 -8.03 19.14
N ALA A 641 -2.61 -8.47 18.11
CA ALA A 641 -2.83 -8.09 16.71
C ALA A 641 -4.29 -8.26 16.24
N THR A 642 -4.95 -9.36 16.62
CA THR A 642 -6.36 -9.63 16.30
C THR A 642 -7.30 -8.58 16.89
N ILE A 643 -7.06 -8.17 18.14
CA ILE A 643 -7.89 -7.21 18.86
C ILE A 643 -7.71 -5.82 18.27
N VAL A 644 -6.48 -5.45 17.92
CA VAL A 644 -6.14 -4.17 17.28
C VAL A 644 -6.84 -4.06 15.92
N SER A 645 -6.72 -5.08 15.07
CA SER A 645 -7.37 -5.12 13.75
C SER A 645 -8.88 -4.98 13.84
N ALA A 646 -9.52 -5.80 14.69
CA ALA A 646 -10.97 -5.79 14.88
C ALA A 646 -11.48 -4.47 15.47
N SER A 647 -10.77 -3.90 16.45
CA SER A 647 -11.13 -2.63 17.07
C SER A 647 -10.99 -1.45 16.11
N LEU A 648 -9.96 -1.45 15.25
CA LEU A 648 -9.79 -0.39 14.26
C LEU A 648 -10.93 -0.40 13.23
N LEU A 649 -11.27 -1.55 12.65
CA LEU A 649 -12.35 -1.62 11.67
C LEU A 649 -13.72 -1.31 12.29
N HIS A 650 -13.95 -1.66 13.55
CA HIS A 650 -15.13 -1.23 14.31
C HIS A 650 -15.22 0.30 14.37
N LYS A 651 -14.13 0.97 14.76
CA LYS A 651 -14.09 2.43 14.86
C LYS A 651 -14.27 3.11 13.49
N LEU A 652 -13.57 2.65 12.46
CA LEU A 652 -13.64 3.24 11.11
C LEU A 652 -15.05 3.16 10.50
N TYR A 653 -15.68 1.98 10.56
CA TYR A 653 -17.06 1.84 10.11
C TYR A 653 -18.04 2.62 11.01
N GLY A 654 -17.83 2.57 12.33
CA GLY A 654 -18.65 3.28 13.30
C GLY A 654 -18.70 4.80 13.07
N TYR A 655 -17.57 5.40 12.70
CA TYR A 655 -17.50 6.81 12.33
C TYR A 655 -18.39 7.14 11.13
N LYS A 656 -18.39 6.30 10.09
CA LYS A 656 -19.27 6.46 8.92
C LYS A 656 -20.73 6.14 9.21
N LEU A 657 -21.01 5.23 10.15
CA LEU A 657 -22.36 4.84 10.55
C LEU A 657 -23.06 5.87 11.46
N LYS A 658 -22.31 6.55 12.33
CA LYS A 658 -22.88 7.43 13.37
C LYS A 658 -23.82 8.53 12.84
N PRO A 659 -23.48 9.29 11.77
CA PRO A 659 -24.39 10.29 11.22
C PRO A 659 -25.71 9.70 10.71
N PHE A 660 -25.66 8.47 10.19
CA PHE A 660 -26.86 7.74 9.78
C PHE A 660 -27.71 7.38 11.00
N LEU A 661 -27.11 6.88 12.08
CA LEU A 661 -27.86 6.53 13.31
C LEU A 661 -28.55 7.74 13.95
N ASP A 662 -27.87 8.88 14.01
CA ASP A 662 -28.40 10.11 14.62
C ASP A 662 -29.58 10.71 13.82
N GLY A 663 -29.67 10.43 12.52
CA GLY A 663 -30.69 10.96 11.61
C GLY A 663 -31.99 10.13 11.48
N ILE A 664 -32.10 8.97 12.14
CA ILE A 664 -33.23 8.04 11.91
C ILE A 664 -34.39 8.30 12.87
N GLU A 665 -35.57 8.55 12.30
CA GLU A 665 -36.82 8.65 13.06
C GLU A 665 -37.84 7.53 12.75
N HIS A 666 -37.70 6.86 11.60
CA HIS A 666 -38.69 5.91 11.05
C HIS A 666 -38.04 4.67 10.44
N LEU A 667 -38.82 3.58 10.30
CA LEU A 667 -38.40 2.37 9.58
C LEU A 667 -38.49 2.62 8.07
N THR A 668 -37.37 3.00 7.46
CA THR A 668 -37.23 3.17 6.00
C THR A 668 -36.57 1.94 5.36
N GLU A 669 -36.56 1.86 4.03
CA GLU A 669 -35.85 0.82 3.27
C GLU A 669 -34.34 0.82 3.58
N ASP A 670 -33.75 2.00 3.73
CA ASP A 670 -32.35 2.18 4.13
C ASP A 670 -32.07 1.55 5.50
N VAL A 671 -32.95 1.78 6.49
CA VAL A 671 -32.81 1.19 7.83
C VAL A 671 -32.89 -0.33 7.79
N VAL A 672 -33.80 -0.87 6.96
CA VAL A 672 -34.00 -2.32 6.79
C VAL A 672 -32.77 -2.98 6.14
N SER A 673 -31.99 -2.26 5.32
CA SER A 673 -30.74 -2.77 4.74
C SER A 673 -29.51 -2.57 5.64
N VAL A 674 -29.36 -1.39 6.25
CA VAL A 674 -28.15 -1.01 7.02
C VAL A 674 -28.09 -1.69 8.38
N PHE A 675 -29.19 -1.77 9.12
CA PHE A 675 -29.18 -2.28 10.49
C PHE A 675 -28.74 -3.75 10.58
N PRO A 676 -29.23 -4.67 9.73
CA PRO A 676 -28.80 -6.07 9.79
C PRO A 676 -27.32 -6.23 9.44
N ALA A 677 -26.85 -5.53 8.40
CA ALA A 677 -25.45 -5.59 7.95
C ALA A 677 -24.50 -5.04 9.03
N ALA A 678 -24.84 -3.89 9.62
CA ALA A 678 -24.06 -3.27 10.68
C ALA A 678 -24.04 -4.12 11.97
N ASN A 679 -25.18 -4.72 12.35
CA ASN A 679 -25.26 -5.62 13.51
C ASN A 679 -24.44 -6.89 13.28
N SER A 680 -24.53 -7.46 12.07
CA SER A 680 -23.78 -8.65 11.69
C SER A 680 -22.26 -8.43 11.67
N LEU A 681 -21.80 -7.21 11.32
CA LEU A 681 -20.40 -6.82 11.42
C LEU A 681 -19.97 -6.71 12.89
N GLU A 682 -20.73 -6.00 13.72
CA GLU A 682 -20.42 -5.81 15.14
C GLU A 682 -20.38 -7.14 15.90
N GLU A 683 -21.36 -8.03 15.70
CA GLU A 683 -21.36 -9.37 16.30
C GLU A 683 -20.14 -10.20 15.91
N TYR A 684 -19.72 -10.13 14.64
CA TYR A 684 -18.53 -10.83 14.17
C TYR A 684 -17.26 -10.28 14.83
N ILE A 685 -17.13 -8.95 14.95
CA ILE A 685 -16.02 -8.29 15.63
C ILE A 685 -15.97 -8.70 17.11
N LEU A 686 -17.10 -8.67 17.80
CA LEU A 686 -17.20 -9.07 19.20
C LEU A 686 -16.80 -10.53 19.39
N THR A 687 -17.29 -11.42 18.54
CA THR A 687 -16.93 -12.85 18.55
C THR A 687 -15.42 -13.03 18.36
N LEU A 688 -14.81 -12.29 17.44
CA LEU A 688 -13.37 -12.33 17.17
C LEU A 688 -12.57 -11.88 18.40
N ILE A 689 -12.92 -10.75 19.02
CA ILE A 689 -12.26 -10.23 20.22
C ILE A 689 -12.41 -11.20 21.39
N THR A 690 -13.60 -11.75 21.62
CA THR A 690 -13.83 -12.74 22.67
C THR A 690 -13.00 -14.01 22.44
N SER A 691 -12.85 -14.46 21.19
CA SER A 691 -12.04 -15.64 20.86
C SER A 691 -10.54 -15.42 21.02
N ALA A 692 -10.06 -14.18 20.88
CA ALA A 692 -8.65 -13.83 20.97
C ALA A 692 -8.19 -13.54 22.41
N CYS A 693 -9.11 -13.26 23.33
CA CYS A 693 -8.84 -12.97 24.73
C CYS A 693 -9.04 -14.21 25.63
N GLU A 694 -8.25 -14.31 26.70
CA GLU A 694 -8.62 -15.15 27.85
C GLU A 694 -9.83 -14.51 28.56
N GLU A 695 -10.73 -15.33 29.14
CA GLU A 695 -12.12 -14.97 29.52
C GLU A 695 -12.29 -13.61 30.24
N MET A 696 -11.30 -13.14 31.02
CA MET A 696 -11.37 -11.88 31.77
C MET A 696 -10.90 -10.63 30.98
N GLY A 697 -10.14 -10.79 29.90
CA GLY A 697 -9.60 -9.68 29.10
C GLY A 697 -10.58 -9.11 28.08
N ALA A 698 -11.48 -9.95 27.55
CA ALA A 698 -12.43 -9.57 26.51
C ALA A 698 -13.35 -8.41 26.95
N GLU A 699 -13.84 -8.45 28.19
CA GLU A 699 -14.72 -7.40 28.72
C GLU A 699 -14.07 -6.01 28.73
N ILE A 700 -12.76 -5.93 29.01
CA ILE A 700 -12.05 -4.65 29.07
C ILE A 700 -11.99 -4.04 27.67
N HIS A 701 -11.66 -4.85 26.64
CA HIS A 701 -11.59 -4.39 25.26
C HIS A 701 -12.98 -4.04 24.71
N ILE A 702 -14.00 -4.84 25.01
CA ILE A 702 -15.37 -4.56 24.58
C ILE A 702 -15.91 -3.30 25.23
N ARG A 703 -15.63 -3.05 26.52
CA ARG A 703 -16.01 -1.78 27.18
C ARG A 703 -15.33 -0.57 26.57
N LYS A 704 -14.14 -0.74 25.99
CA LYS A 704 -13.43 0.32 25.25
C LYS A 704 -14.04 0.60 23.87
N LEU A 705 -14.82 -0.33 23.31
CA LEU A 705 -15.57 -0.10 22.08
C LEU A 705 -16.89 0.59 22.40
N SER A 706 -17.14 1.74 21.76
CA SER A 706 -18.45 2.38 21.78
C SER A 706 -19.38 1.62 20.84
N LEU A 707 -20.03 0.56 21.34
CA LEU A 707 -20.92 -0.29 20.56
C LEU A 707 -21.98 0.55 19.82
N TYR A 708 -22.41 0.09 18.64
CA TYR A 708 -23.34 0.81 17.77
C TYR A 708 -24.77 0.88 18.34
N GLN A 709 -25.11 -0.01 19.28
CA GLN A 709 -26.42 -0.07 19.94
C GLN A 709 -27.60 -0.25 18.97
N ILE A 710 -27.37 -0.93 17.85
CA ILE A 710 -28.37 -1.11 16.77
C ILE A 710 -29.63 -1.76 17.31
N GLU A 711 -29.53 -2.79 18.18
CA GLU A 711 -30.70 -3.42 18.82
C GLU A 711 -31.54 -2.45 19.66
N SER A 712 -30.92 -1.45 20.30
CA SER A 712 -31.63 -0.46 21.13
C SER A 712 -32.40 0.54 20.26
N ILE A 713 -31.74 1.04 19.22
CA ILE A 713 -32.31 2.00 18.26
C ILE A 713 -33.43 1.34 17.46
N SER A 714 -33.16 0.17 16.87
CA SER A 714 -34.15 -0.63 16.15
C SER A 714 -35.35 -0.99 17.01
N GLY A 715 -35.13 -1.41 18.26
CA GLY A 715 -36.20 -1.70 19.21
C GLY A 715 -37.12 -0.49 19.43
N THR A 716 -36.56 0.71 19.55
CA THR A 716 -37.34 1.95 19.69
C THR A 716 -38.19 2.24 18.46
N LEU A 717 -37.63 2.09 17.25
CA LEU A 717 -38.34 2.28 15.99
C LEU A 717 -39.47 1.25 15.80
N VAL A 718 -39.19 -0.01 16.12
CA VAL A 718 -40.17 -1.09 16.09
C VAL A 718 -41.30 -0.84 17.07
N LEU A 719 -41.02 -0.37 18.29
CA LEU A 719 -42.08 -0.02 19.25
C LEU A 719 -42.95 1.14 18.74
N ARG A 720 -42.37 2.15 18.08
CA ARG A 720 -43.16 3.24 17.46
C ARG A 720 -44.04 2.71 16.33
N TRP A 721 -43.51 1.81 15.50
CA TRP A 721 -44.29 1.13 14.47
C TRP A 721 -45.42 0.29 15.08
N VAL A 722 -45.13 -0.52 16.10
CA VAL A 722 -46.12 -1.33 16.83
C VAL A 722 -47.21 -0.43 17.38
N ASN A 723 -46.89 0.66 18.06
CA ASN A 723 -47.89 1.61 18.58
C ASN A 723 -48.79 2.18 17.47
N SER A 724 -48.23 2.48 16.29
CA SER A 724 -49.02 2.91 15.13
C SER A 724 -49.98 1.81 14.66
N GLN A 725 -49.50 0.56 14.57
CA GLN A 725 -50.33 -0.56 14.16
C GLN A 725 -51.41 -0.91 15.18
N LEU A 726 -51.12 -0.82 16.48
CA LEU A 726 -52.11 -1.06 17.53
C LEU A 726 -53.28 -0.07 17.46
N GLY A 727 -53.00 1.21 17.20
CA GLY A 727 -54.03 2.21 16.95
C GLY A 727 -54.88 1.88 15.72
N ARG A 728 -54.25 1.39 14.64
CA ARG A 728 -54.97 0.94 13.44
C ARG A 728 -55.84 -0.28 13.72
N ILE A 729 -55.29 -1.32 14.35
CA ILE A 729 -56.01 -2.55 14.71
C ILE A 729 -57.27 -2.20 15.49
N LEU A 730 -57.15 -1.39 16.55
CA LEU A 730 -58.31 -0.98 17.35
C LEU A 730 -59.37 -0.26 16.52
N GLY A 731 -58.97 0.69 15.66
CA GLY A 731 -59.90 1.38 14.76
C GLY A 731 -60.52 0.48 13.67
N TRP A 732 -59.85 -0.60 13.26
CA TRP A 732 -60.43 -1.62 12.38
C TRP A 732 -61.38 -2.56 13.12
N VAL A 733 -61.03 -2.99 14.34
CA VAL A 733 -61.90 -3.80 15.20
C VAL A 733 -63.20 -3.07 15.46
N GLU A 734 -63.15 -1.79 15.83
CA GLU A 734 -64.35 -0.96 16.04
C GLU A 734 -65.22 -0.87 14.78
N ARG A 735 -64.61 -0.71 13.60
CA ARG A 735 -65.35 -0.71 12.32
C ARG A 735 -65.95 -2.07 11.99
N ALA A 736 -65.21 -3.15 12.21
CA ALA A 736 -65.70 -4.52 12.00
C ALA A 736 -66.90 -4.83 12.91
N ILE A 737 -66.85 -4.33 14.14
CA ILE A 737 -67.96 -4.37 15.10
C ILE A 737 -69.17 -3.57 14.57
N GLN A 738 -68.98 -2.31 14.16
CA GLN A 738 -70.07 -1.44 13.69
C GLN A 738 -70.78 -1.97 12.43
N GLN A 739 -70.07 -2.72 11.59
CA GLN A 739 -70.60 -3.30 10.36
C GLN A 739 -71.30 -4.65 10.56
N GLU A 740 -71.19 -5.24 11.75
CA GLU A 740 -71.67 -6.59 12.03
C GLU A 740 -73.21 -6.62 12.11
N ARG A 741 -73.80 -7.61 11.43
CA ARG A 741 -75.26 -7.82 11.40
C ARG A 741 -75.71 -9.09 12.12
N TRP A 742 -74.77 -9.88 12.64
CA TRP A 742 -75.00 -11.14 13.36
C TRP A 742 -75.73 -12.21 12.55
N ASN A 743 -75.49 -12.22 11.23
CA ASN A 743 -75.94 -13.28 10.34
C ASN A 743 -74.82 -14.30 10.15
N PRO A 744 -75.14 -15.61 10.06
CA PRO A 744 -74.12 -16.61 9.76
C PRO A 744 -73.53 -16.35 8.37
N ILE A 745 -72.20 -16.44 8.24
CA ILE A 745 -71.49 -16.27 6.95
C ILE A 745 -72.02 -17.26 5.90
N SER A 746 -72.25 -18.51 6.31
CA SER A 746 -72.84 -19.55 5.46
C SER A 746 -73.54 -20.63 6.30
N PRO A 747 -74.33 -21.53 5.71
CA PRO A 747 -74.95 -22.64 6.44
C PRO A 747 -73.96 -23.57 7.15
N GLN A 748 -72.71 -23.61 6.64
CA GLN A 748 -71.57 -24.38 7.17
C GLN A 748 -70.75 -23.56 8.18
N GLN A 749 -70.61 -22.24 7.96
CA GLN A 749 -69.90 -21.32 8.85
C GLN A 749 -70.90 -20.45 9.63
N ARG A 750 -71.33 -20.96 10.78
CA ARG A 750 -72.39 -20.38 11.61
C ARG A 750 -71.88 -19.36 12.64
N HIS A 751 -70.83 -18.62 12.32
CA HIS A 751 -70.30 -17.51 13.11
C HIS A 751 -70.44 -16.19 12.33
N GLY A 752 -70.26 -15.05 13.01
CA GLY A 752 -70.29 -13.72 12.40
C GLY A 752 -69.08 -13.46 11.52
N SER A 753 -69.23 -12.51 10.60
CA SER A 753 -68.16 -12.09 9.67
C SER A 753 -67.06 -11.28 10.34
N SER A 754 -67.42 -10.47 11.34
CA SER A 754 -66.51 -9.56 12.03
C SER A 754 -65.31 -10.26 12.67
N ILE A 755 -65.49 -11.41 13.34
CA ILE A 755 -64.36 -12.14 13.94
C ILE A 755 -63.34 -12.64 12.90
N VAL A 756 -63.79 -13.02 11.70
CA VAL A 756 -62.88 -13.46 10.63
C VAL A 756 -62.03 -12.29 10.15
N GLU A 757 -62.64 -11.11 10.02
CA GLU A 757 -61.93 -9.89 9.64
C GLU A 757 -60.94 -9.44 10.71
N VAL A 758 -61.30 -9.54 12.00
CA VAL A 758 -60.38 -9.26 13.12
C VAL A 758 -59.16 -10.18 13.05
N TYR A 759 -59.36 -11.48 12.83
CA TYR A 759 -58.25 -12.43 12.65
C TYR A 759 -57.41 -12.08 11.43
N ARG A 760 -58.02 -11.75 10.29
CA ARG A 760 -57.30 -11.35 9.06
C ARG A 760 -56.38 -10.15 9.30
N ILE A 761 -56.86 -9.12 10.00
CA ILE A 761 -56.08 -7.91 10.31
C ILE A 761 -54.94 -8.22 11.27
N VAL A 762 -55.19 -9.06 12.29
CA VAL A 762 -54.16 -9.48 13.24
C VAL A 762 -53.08 -10.29 12.54
N GLU A 763 -53.46 -11.27 11.72
CA GLU A 763 -52.54 -12.08 10.91
C GLU A 763 -51.71 -11.20 9.96
N GLU A 764 -52.34 -10.27 9.25
CA GLU A 764 -51.64 -9.32 8.36
C GLU A 764 -50.65 -8.43 9.14
N THR A 765 -51.01 -8.00 10.35
CA THR A 765 -50.10 -7.19 11.18
C THR A 765 -48.93 -8.02 11.71
N VAL A 766 -49.20 -9.28 12.10
CA VAL A 766 -48.15 -10.24 12.51
C VAL A 766 -47.22 -10.54 11.34
N ASP A 767 -47.75 -10.73 10.13
CA ASP A 767 -46.97 -10.89 8.90
C ASP A 767 -46.05 -9.68 8.68
N GLN A 768 -46.59 -8.47 8.78
CA GLN A 768 -45.81 -7.24 8.63
C GLN A 768 -44.72 -7.10 9.71
N PHE A 769 -45.00 -7.45 10.97
CA PHE A 769 -44.03 -7.40 12.06
C PHE A 769 -42.85 -8.34 11.80
N PHE A 770 -43.11 -9.57 11.36
CA PHE A 770 -42.05 -10.53 11.06
C PHE A 770 -41.30 -10.21 9.76
N ALA A 771 -41.94 -9.52 8.81
CA ALA A 771 -41.32 -9.05 7.58
C ALA A 771 -40.25 -7.96 7.80
N LEU A 772 -40.28 -7.23 8.92
CA LEU A 772 -39.24 -6.28 9.30
C LEU A 772 -37.90 -7.01 9.44
N GLN A 773 -36.90 -6.74 8.60
CA GLN A 773 -35.59 -7.41 8.68
C GLN A 773 -34.66 -6.84 9.76
N VAL A 774 -35.10 -5.84 10.53
CA VAL A 774 -34.27 -5.22 11.58
C VAL A 774 -34.10 -6.13 12.81
N PRO A 775 -32.97 -6.01 13.56
CA PRO A 775 -32.81 -6.66 14.85
C PRO A 775 -33.96 -6.29 15.82
N MET A 776 -34.44 -7.26 16.61
CA MET A 776 -35.54 -7.06 17.57
C MET A 776 -35.35 -7.92 18.81
N ARG A 777 -35.76 -7.41 19.97
CA ARG A 777 -35.72 -8.16 21.23
C ARG A 777 -37.12 -8.72 21.55
N LEU A 778 -37.17 -9.56 22.57
CA LEU A 778 -38.42 -10.17 23.04
C LEU A 778 -39.43 -9.12 23.56
N THR A 779 -38.94 -7.97 24.02
CA THR A 779 -39.75 -6.85 24.51
C THR A 779 -40.70 -6.31 23.45
N GLU A 780 -40.22 -6.15 22.22
CA GLU A 780 -40.96 -5.62 21.09
C GLU A 780 -42.10 -6.57 20.69
N LEU A 781 -41.81 -7.88 20.64
CA LEU A 781 -42.83 -8.92 20.41
C LEU A 781 -43.90 -8.92 21.51
N ASN A 782 -43.49 -8.86 22.78
CA ASN A 782 -44.43 -8.83 23.91
C ASN A 782 -45.37 -7.62 23.87
N CYS A 783 -44.89 -6.46 23.41
CA CYS A 783 -45.73 -5.28 23.22
C CYS A 783 -46.78 -5.49 22.13
N LEU A 784 -46.42 -6.11 21.00
CA LEU A 784 -47.37 -6.46 19.94
C LEU A 784 -48.43 -7.44 20.46
N LEU A 785 -48.00 -8.50 21.16
CA LEU A 785 -48.90 -9.51 21.72
C LEU A 785 -49.91 -8.91 22.70
N ARG A 786 -49.47 -8.02 23.60
CA ARG A 786 -50.37 -7.29 24.52
C ARG A 786 -51.38 -6.43 23.77
N GLY A 787 -50.98 -5.80 22.68
CA GLY A 787 -51.89 -4.99 21.87
C GLY A 787 -52.92 -5.84 21.11
N ILE A 788 -52.52 -7.01 20.62
CA ILE A 788 -53.43 -7.99 20.01
C ILE A 788 -54.42 -8.53 21.05
N ASP A 789 -53.94 -8.91 22.23
CA ASP A 789 -54.78 -9.35 23.35
C ASP A 789 -55.83 -8.28 23.70
N ASN A 790 -55.41 -7.01 23.84
CA ASN A 790 -56.32 -5.90 24.07
C ASN A 790 -57.36 -5.75 22.94
N ALA A 791 -56.98 -5.92 21.68
CA ALA A 791 -57.91 -5.85 20.55
C ALA A 791 -58.98 -6.96 20.62
N PHE A 792 -58.59 -8.19 20.98
CA PHE A 792 -59.54 -9.28 21.21
C PHE A 792 -60.41 -9.05 22.45
N GLN A 793 -59.87 -8.46 23.52
CA GLN A 793 -60.65 -8.10 24.71
C GLN A 793 -61.70 -7.04 24.40
N VAL A 794 -61.35 -5.98 23.65
CA VAL A 794 -62.31 -4.96 23.20
C VAL A 794 -63.43 -5.60 22.38
N TYR A 795 -63.07 -6.49 21.44
CA TYR A 795 -64.04 -7.21 20.65
C TYR A 795 -64.96 -8.10 21.51
N ALA A 796 -64.40 -8.91 22.40
CA ALA A 796 -65.15 -9.81 23.28
C ALA A 796 -66.06 -9.04 24.24
N ASN A 797 -65.56 -7.97 24.86
CA ASN A 797 -66.34 -7.11 25.74
C ASN A 797 -67.52 -6.49 25.00
N HIS A 798 -67.33 -6.04 23.75
CA HIS A 798 -68.45 -5.54 22.95
C HIS A 798 -69.50 -6.62 22.67
N VAL A 799 -69.10 -7.86 22.38
CA VAL A 799 -70.07 -8.96 22.23
C VAL A 799 -70.83 -9.20 23.54
N ILE A 800 -70.13 -9.18 24.67
CA ILE A 800 -70.70 -9.42 26.01
C ILE A 800 -71.65 -8.29 26.44
N GLU A 801 -71.29 -7.03 26.22
CA GLU A 801 -72.12 -5.86 26.55
C GLU A 801 -73.44 -5.82 25.77
N ASN A 802 -73.45 -6.40 24.56
CA ASN A 802 -74.65 -6.55 23.75
C ASN A 802 -75.48 -7.81 24.10
N LEU A 803 -75.05 -8.63 25.06
CA LEU A 803 -75.87 -9.75 25.54
C LEU A 803 -76.94 -9.22 26.51
N ALA A 804 -78.19 -9.62 26.28
CA ALA A 804 -79.27 -9.34 27.22
C ALA A 804 -78.98 -9.98 28.59
N SER A 805 -79.46 -9.35 29.67
CA SER A 805 -79.33 -9.93 31.00
C SER A 805 -80.04 -11.30 31.05
N LYS A 806 -79.51 -12.23 31.84
CA LYS A 806 -80.13 -13.56 32.01
C LYS A 806 -81.60 -13.46 32.45
N GLU A 807 -81.94 -12.40 33.16
CA GLU A 807 -83.30 -12.12 33.66
C GLU A 807 -84.25 -11.69 32.54
N ASP A 808 -83.74 -11.09 31.47
CA ASP A 808 -84.51 -10.65 30.30
C ASP A 808 -84.71 -11.79 29.27
N LEU A 809 -83.85 -12.81 29.28
CA LEU A 809 -83.96 -13.99 28.41
C LEU A 809 -84.94 -15.06 28.95
N ILE A 810 -85.32 -14.97 30.23
CA ILE A 810 -86.26 -15.90 30.85
C ILE A 810 -87.66 -15.30 30.76
N PRO A 811 -88.64 -15.99 30.12
CA PRO A 811 -90.00 -15.48 30.07
C PRO A 811 -90.53 -15.33 31.50
N PRO A 812 -91.13 -14.18 31.86
CA PRO A 812 -91.55 -13.96 33.23
C PRO A 812 -92.64 -14.99 33.58
N PRO A 813 -92.69 -15.49 34.83
CA PRO A 813 -93.68 -16.48 35.23
C PRO A 813 -95.09 -15.97 34.94
N PRO A 814 -96.02 -16.86 34.51
CA PRO A 814 -97.38 -16.50 34.15
C PRO A 814 -98.01 -15.62 35.23
N ILE A 815 -98.78 -14.61 34.84
CA ILE A 815 -99.31 -13.56 35.73
C ILE A 815 -99.99 -14.17 36.98
N LEU A 816 -100.65 -15.32 36.84
CA LEU A 816 -101.35 -16.06 37.89
C LEU A 816 -100.44 -16.79 38.90
N THR A 817 -99.14 -16.87 38.66
CA THR A 817 -98.15 -17.55 39.52
C THR A 817 -97.24 -16.58 40.30
N ARG A 818 -97.40 -15.26 40.10
CA ARG A 818 -96.58 -14.20 40.73
C ARG A 818 -97.00 -13.87 42.18
N TYR A 819 -97.36 -14.87 42.99
CA TYR A 819 -97.71 -14.65 44.41
C TYR A 819 -96.47 -14.63 45.30
N LYS A 820 -96.06 -13.44 45.77
CA LYS A 820 -95.09 -13.29 46.87
C LYS A 820 -95.85 -13.11 48.18
N LYS A 821 -95.61 -13.97 49.17
CA LYS A 821 -96.23 -13.92 50.52
C LYS A 821 -96.06 -12.55 51.20
N GLU A 822 -95.03 -11.80 50.82
CA GLU A 822 -94.72 -10.44 51.31
C GLU A 822 -95.60 -9.33 50.70
N ALA A 823 -96.14 -9.53 49.48
CA ALA A 823 -97.01 -8.56 48.81
C ALA A 823 -98.44 -8.55 49.40
N GLY A 824 -98.93 -9.71 49.88
CA GLY A 824 -100.23 -9.81 50.54
C GLY A 824 -100.27 -9.17 51.94
N ILE A 825 -99.13 -9.12 52.64
CA ILE A 825 -99.04 -8.57 54.01
C ILE A 825 -98.88 -7.04 53.99
N LYS A 826 -98.27 -6.46 52.94
CA LYS A 826 -98.13 -5.00 52.78
C LYS A 826 -99.35 -4.30 52.16
N ALA A 827 -100.25 -5.04 51.50
CA ALA A 827 -101.49 -4.48 50.93
C ALA A 827 -102.52 -4.00 51.97
N PHE A 828 -102.40 -4.43 53.24
CA PHE A 828 -103.31 -4.04 54.32
C PHE A 828 -102.87 -2.80 55.12
N VAL A 829 -101.62 -2.33 54.97
CA VAL A 829 -101.07 -1.29 55.87
C VAL A 829 -100.79 0.06 55.20
N LYS A 830 -100.66 0.17 53.87
CA LYS A 830 -100.56 1.47 53.20
C LYS A 830 -101.05 1.39 51.76
N LYS A 831 -101.94 2.32 51.39
CA LYS A 831 -102.53 2.47 50.05
C LYS A 831 -101.52 3.13 49.11
N GLU A 832 -100.51 2.38 48.70
CA GLU A 832 -99.61 2.79 47.61
C GLU A 832 -100.15 2.23 46.29
N LYS A 833 -100.39 3.11 45.31
CA LYS A 833 -100.81 2.71 43.97
C LYS A 833 -99.62 2.00 43.30
N PHE A 834 -99.73 0.70 43.09
CA PHE A 834 -98.81 0.00 42.19
C PHE A 834 -99.13 0.40 40.75
N ASP A 835 -98.21 1.13 40.12
CA ASP A 835 -98.29 1.50 38.72
C ASP A 835 -98.08 0.24 37.86
N THR A 836 -99.17 -0.37 37.41
CA THR A 836 -99.18 -1.71 36.80
C THR A 836 -98.87 -1.69 35.29
N LYS A 837 -98.34 -0.58 34.75
CA LYS A 837 -98.35 -0.35 33.29
C LYS A 837 -97.04 -0.05 32.57
N MET A 838 -95.85 -0.14 33.17
CA MET A 838 -94.64 0.35 32.47
C MET A 838 -93.40 -0.58 32.43
N SER A 839 -93.50 -1.87 32.77
CA SER A 839 -92.30 -2.75 32.80
C SER A 839 -92.27 -3.91 31.79
N ASP A 840 -93.42 -4.46 31.37
CA ASP A 840 -93.46 -5.65 30.49
C ASP A 840 -93.47 -5.29 28.97
N GLU A 841 -93.98 -4.11 28.57
CA GLU A 841 -94.00 -3.68 27.15
C GLU A 841 -92.66 -3.12 26.64
N ARG A 842 -91.85 -2.44 27.48
CA ARG A 842 -90.51 -1.99 27.07
C ARG A 842 -89.52 -3.15 26.91
N ARG A 843 -89.62 -4.18 27.77
CA ARG A 843 -88.78 -5.38 27.71
C ARG A 843 -89.04 -6.24 26.47
N SER A 844 -90.28 -6.31 26.00
CA SER A 844 -90.63 -7.11 24.82
C SER A 844 -90.08 -6.52 23.51
N THR A 845 -89.91 -5.19 23.42
CA THR A 845 -89.21 -4.55 22.28
C THR A 845 -87.69 -4.75 22.30
N GLU A 846 -87.04 -4.80 23.46
CA GLU A 846 -85.59 -5.09 23.58
C GLU A 846 -85.27 -6.57 23.37
N ILE A 847 -86.13 -7.47 23.86
CA ILE A 847 -86.00 -8.93 23.68
C ILE A 847 -86.23 -9.36 22.21
N ASN A 848 -87.06 -8.63 21.45
CA ASN A 848 -87.28 -8.90 20.02
C ASN A 848 -86.07 -8.55 19.11
N VAL A 849 -85.05 -7.85 19.61
CA VAL A 849 -83.84 -7.50 18.85
C VAL A 849 -82.82 -8.65 18.82
N LEU A 850 -82.85 -9.58 19.78
CA LEU A 850 -81.93 -10.73 19.88
C LEU A 850 -82.69 -12.05 19.68
N THR A 851 -82.86 -12.46 18.41
CA THR A 851 -83.45 -13.77 18.10
C THR A 851 -82.53 -14.92 18.56
N THR A 852 -83.08 -16.10 18.91
CA THR A 852 -82.27 -17.29 19.24
C THR A 852 -81.16 -17.58 18.21
N PRO A 853 -81.40 -17.46 16.89
CA PRO A 853 -80.33 -17.53 15.88
C PRO A 853 -79.19 -16.54 16.08
N THR A 854 -79.48 -15.28 16.42
CA THR A 854 -78.49 -14.21 16.66
C THR A 854 -77.58 -14.56 17.84
N LEU A 855 -78.16 -15.03 18.95
CA LEU A 855 -77.41 -15.46 20.14
C LEU A 855 -76.52 -16.69 19.86
N CYS A 856 -77.03 -17.65 19.09
CA CYS A 856 -76.24 -18.81 18.66
C CYS A 856 -75.06 -18.39 17.76
N VAL A 857 -75.26 -17.43 16.84
CA VAL A 857 -74.18 -16.90 16.00
C VAL A 857 -73.14 -16.18 16.84
N GLN A 858 -73.54 -15.37 17.84
CA GLN A 858 -72.61 -14.72 18.77
C GLN A 858 -71.79 -15.73 19.59
N LEU A 859 -72.43 -16.78 20.14
CA LEU A 859 -71.73 -17.84 20.86
C LEU A 859 -70.74 -18.61 19.95
N ASN A 860 -71.17 -18.96 18.74
CA ASN A 860 -70.32 -19.62 17.75
C ASN A 860 -69.16 -18.72 17.32
N THR A 861 -69.34 -17.40 17.30
CA THR A 861 -68.30 -16.41 17.01
C THR A 861 -67.22 -16.41 18.08
N LEU A 862 -67.61 -16.44 19.37
CA LEU A 862 -66.66 -16.57 20.48
C LEU A 862 -65.96 -17.93 20.48
N TYR A 863 -66.68 -19.01 20.20
CA TYR A 863 -66.09 -20.34 20.06
C TYR A 863 -65.09 -20.40 18.90
N TYR A 864 -65.44 -19.79 17.75
CA TYR A 864 -64.54 -19.66 16.62
C TYR A 864 -63.29 -18.87 17.01
N ALA A 865 -63.45 -17.75 17.73
CA ALA A 865 -62.33 -16.95 18.21
C ALA A 865 -61.38 -17.77 19.08
N ILE A 866 -61.87 -18.56 20.02
CA ILE A 866 -61.03 -19.44 20.86
C ILE A 866 -60.34 -20.51 20.00
N SER A 867 -61.05 -21.09 19.02
CA SER A 867 -60.50 -22.17 18.19
C SER A 867 -59.35 -21.73 17.27
N GLN A 868 -59.34 -20.47 16.82
CA GLN A 868 -58.26 -19.94 15.97
C GLN A 868 -57.10 -19.38 16.79
N LEU A 869 -57.31 -19.03 18.06
CA LEU A 869 -56.27 -18.41 18.90
C LEU A 869 -55.04 -19.31 19.06
N ASN A 870 -55.25 -20.62 19.30
CA ASN A 870 -54.15 -21.58 19.41
C ASN A 870 -53.29 -21.64 18.14
N LYS A 871 -53.92 -21.56 16.95
CA LYS A 871 -53.19 -21.59 15.68
C LYS A 871 -52.37 -20.32 15.47
N LEU A 872 -52.91 -19.17 15.89
CA LEU A 872 -52.20 -17.91 15.82
C LEU A 872 -50.98 -17.93 16.75
N GLU A 873 -51.13 -18.45 17.98
CA GLU A 873 -50.05 -18.61 18.94
C GLU A 873 -48.93 -19.51 18.39
N ASP A 874 -49.27 -20.70 17.90
CA ASP A 874 -48.32 -21.64 17.29
C ASP A 874 -47.57 -20.98 16.12
N SER A 875 -48.29 -20.27 15.24
CA SER A 875 -47.70 -19.56 14.10
C SER A 875 -46.71 -18.46 14.53
N ILE A 876 -47.04 -17.67 15.56
CA ILE A 876 -46.14 -16.62 16.07
C ILE A 876 -44.88 -17.25 16.66
N TRP A 877 -45.03 -18.35 17.41
CA TRP A 877 -43.92 -19.04 18.05
C TRP A 877 -42.95 -19.65 17.03
N ASP A 878 -43.46 -20.33 16.00
CA ASP A 878 -42.67 -20.90 14.90
C ASP A 878 -41.89 -19.82 14.13
N ARG A 879 -42.50 -18.66 13.90
CA ARG A 879 -41.85 -17.53 13.22
C ARG A 879 -40.78 -16.87 14.08
N TRP A 880 -41.01 -16.73 15.38
CA TRP A 880 -40.03 -16.17 16.31
C TRP A 880 -38.79 -17.06 16.44
N THR A 881 -38.98 -18.37 16.57
CA THR A 881 -37.88 -19.34 16.63
C THR A 881 -37.10 -19.39 15.31
N SER A 882 -37.79 -19.33 14.17
CA SER A 882 -37.14 -19.27 12.84
C SER A 882 -36.31 -18.01 12.64
N LYS A 883 -36.76 -16.85 13.17
CA LYS A 883 -36.06 -15.57 13.05
C LYS A 883 -34.78 -15.51 13.89
N LYS A 884 -34.73 -16.20 15.02
CA LYS A 884 -33.55 -16.23 15.92
C LYS A 884 -32.39 -17.11 15.39
N ASN A 885 -32.68 -18.01 14.45
CA ASN A 885 -31.69 -18.91 13.85
C ASN A 885 -31.09 -18.36 12.54
N ARG A 886 -31.53 -17.18 12.09
CA ARG A 886 -30.95 -16.41 10.98
C ARG A 886 -30.09 -15.30 11.55
#